data_AF-A0A8G1QZX9-F1
#
_entry.id   AF-A0A8G1QZX9-F1
#
_cell.length_a   1.000
_cell.length_b   1.000
_cell.length_c   1.000
_cell.angle_alpha   90.00
_cell.angle_beta   90.00
_cell.angle_gamma   90.00
#
_symmetry.space_group_name_H-M   'P 1'
#
loop_
_entity.id
_entity.type
_entity.pdbx_description
1 polymer ?
#
loop_
_entity_poly.entity_id
_entity_poly.type
_entity_poly.pdbx_seq_one_letter_code
_entity_poly.pdbx_strand_id
1 'polypeptide(L)'
;MSLATPQEWEIPVSQRAYLSKSHGGRLELATIDVPKYRVDEVLVKILFSGVCHTDFHAWKGHWPVKPKNNLVGGHEGVGIVVALGKDVRDISIGDKVGIQWVNRTCEVCGFCSRGSQPLCPHIQLSGYTVDGTFQQYCVCKAGNAVRIPSGMPLDQAAPILCAGLTVYKALKECKLEQGELVAIAGAGGGLGTLACQFAKACGYRVLAISAGESKRRMCVEKLGADYFVDYKSSSDLVEEIKEGTEGGPNAVIVVSSTTKPFDDAIHYVKPMGTIVAVGLPPGCMNADIFTIVLRNITIKGSYVGNRHETEAALEIACRSGIIPPYNVFDVHELPKVYERMETGEMEGRAVLRIADDKAQSTPVRLTTQLKPRFCPEQFTVGTRLAYRLEELGVTDYFAVPGDFNLGLLDELLKNGSIRTIGCCTELSAGYAADGYARSSPGKVAVVFVTFMVGGLSLINAIAGAYSEGLRVVVISGCPPQKAFEDKRLVHHTLGTNDKDQALRMFDEVTALSVRLSSSQNPAEALDSAIIKCLNASRPVYVEIPTDVAQASCTPPGPLPINGSELFEMDYALNAVDAVTNCWNGAKQPILLVGAHVRQTVLPHVLVSLIDKLGCPVLVQPDGKSLVPEDHPQFLGTFWSSASDHKSEKVFMDSDLWVMVGCRWTDYHTLGCLDIRKESHRILDLQDGSVTIPSDESYTDIPLNELIKLIARSKIQHKGTVQPNGIIPTVKVKRATIDTSKLSLSTILGGIQEVIGPENSVIADTGDSWFNGQMIKLPWGADYQMQMVYGSIGWSLPATLGYQLGRPNQRVILMIGDGSLRMTFQELSTMISLRLNPIIFVFNNLGYAIETAIHDGPYNYYSNWNYTSLANSLCSTFHAIYDNPYVDHKLTETCSDPPMFSAQIKTTTDLLIALRRAVHEPKKLAFLECCIDPSDISSSLQRFGLAVGTRGKEA
;
A
#
# COMPACT_ATOMS: atom_id res chain seq x y z
N MET A 1 4.50 22.37 16.59
CA MET A 1 3.48 21.35 16.95
C MET A 1 2.17 22.07 17.18
N SER A 2 1.23 22.02 16.22
CA SER A 2 -0.07 22.67 16.31
C SER A 2 -1.16 21.64 16.01
N LEU A 3 -2.15 21.58 16.89
CA LEU A 3 -3.25 20.63 16.95
C LEU A 3 -4.13 20.73 15.69
N ALA A 4 -4.34 19.60 15.01
CA ALA A 4 -5.29 19.48 13.91
C ALA A 4 -6.71 19.77 14.42
N THR A 5 -7.44 20.65 13.73
CA THR A 5 -8.88 20.83 13.97
C THR A 5 -9.62 19.52 13.65
N PRO A 6 -10.53 19.03 14.52
CA PRO A 6 -11.20 17.75 14.30
C PRO A 6 -12.07 17.77 13.04
N GLN A 7 -11.98 16.71 12.23
CA GLN A 7 -12.98 16.38 11.23
C GLN A 7 -14.34 16.23 11.93
N GLU A 8 -15.35 17.02 11.57
CA GLU A 8 -16.69 16.89 12.14
C GLU A 8 -17.36 15.64 11.58
N TRP A 9 -17.65 14.67 12.46
CA TRP A 9 -18.39 13.46 12.11
C TRP A 9 -19.88 13.66 12.40
N GLU A 10 -20.72 13.46 11.40
CA GLU A 10 -22.17 13.40 11.62
C GLU A 10 -22.52 12.04 12.25
N ILE A 11 -22.86 12.05 13.55
CA ILE A 11 -23.21 10.85 14.31
C ILE A 11 -24.73 10.63 14.20
N PRO A 12 -25.19 9.52 13.60
CA PRO A 12 -26.62 9.28 13.46
C PRO A 12 -27.28 9.02 14.82
N VAL A 13 -28.58 9.27 14.91
CA VAL A 13 -29.35 9.00 16.14
C VAL A 13 -29.52 7.49 16.37
N SER A 14 -29.64 6.72 15.27
CA SER A 14 -29.82 5.27 15.31
C SER A 14 -28.80 4.54 14.45
N GLN A 15 -28.61 3.26 14.72
CA GLN A 15 -27.66 2.37 14.09
C GLN A 15 -28.22 0.95 13.98
N ARG A 16 -27.57 0.12 13.17
CA ARG A 16 -27.84 -1.31 13.08
C ARG A 16 -26.91 -2.11 14.00
N ALA A 17 -27.48 -3.13 14.63
CA ALA A 17 -26.78 -4.06 15.49
C ALA A 17 -27.35 -5.47 15.35
N TYR A 18 -26.49 -6.48 15.48
CA TYR A 18 -26.93 -7.86 15.67
C TYR A 18 -27.02 -8.16 17.15
N LEU A 19 -28.21 -8.53 17.60
CA LEU A 19 -28.46 -8.86 19.00
C LEU A 19 -29.36 -10.09 19.13
N SER A 20 -29.34 -10.68 20.32
CA SER A 20 -30.30 -11.70 20.72
C SER A 20 -31.08 -11.26 21.94
N LYS A 21 -32.40 -11.48 21.93
CA LYS A 21 -33.30 -11.10 23.04
C LYS A 21 -33.21 -12.06 24.23
N SER A 22 -32.76 -13.29 24.00
CA SER A 22 -32.59 -14.34 25.01
C SER A 22 -31.34 -15.17 24.74
N HIS A 23 -30.75 -15.78 25.77
CA HIS A 23 -29.59 -16.66 25.58
C HIS A 23 -29.94 -17.84 24.66
N GLY A 24 -29.08 -18.10 23.67
CA GLY A 24 -29.29 -19.10 22.62
C GLY A 24 -30.47 -18.81 21.67
N GLY A 25 -31.11 -17.65 21.80
CA GLY A 25 -32.21 -17.23 20.95
C GLY A 25 -31.75 -16.80 19.56
N ARG A 26 -32.71 -16.61 18.65
CA ARG A 26 -32.43 -16.12 17.29
C ARG A 26 -31.62 -14.82 17.34
N LEU A 27 -30.59 -14.74 16.49
CA LEU A 27 -29.88 -13.49 16.22
C LEU A 27 -30.69 -12.69 15.20
N GLU A 28 -31.02 -11.46 15.55
CA GLU A 28 -31.81 -10.55 14.72
C GLU A 28 -31.00 -9.28 14.46
N LEU A 29 -31.04 -8.82 13.21
CA LEU A 29 -30.62 -7.47 12.88
C LEU A 29 -31.68 -6.49 13.37
N ALA A 30 -31.30 -5.62 14.31
CA ALA A 30 -32.18 -4.62 14.88
C ALA A 30 -31.63 -3.22 14.64
N THR A 31 -32.52 -2.23 14.55
CA THR A 31 -32.17 -0.82 14.64
C THR A 31 -32.26 -0.41 16.11
N ILE A 32 -31.17 0.11 16.65
CA ILE A 32 -31.05 0.60 18.04
C ILE A 32 -30.46 2.01 18.04
N ASP A 33 -30.53 2.72 19.16
CA ASP A 33 -29.91 4.05 19.27
C ASP A 33 -28.37 3.96 19.24
N VAL A 34 -27.72 4.99 18.69
CA VAL A 34 -26.27 5.15 18.87
C VAL A 34 -25.99 5.45 20.34
N PRO A 35 -25.06 4.72 21.01
CA PRO A 35 -24.79 4.91 22.42
C PRO A 35 -24.25 6.33 22.68
N LYS A 36 -24.80 6.97 23.71
CA LYS A 36 -24.20 8.19 24.26
C LYS A 36 -22.87 7.83 24.93
N TYR A 37 -21.85 8.65 24.70
CA TYR A 37 -20.54 8.50 25.32
C TYR A 37 -20.38 9.45 26.51
N ARG A 38 -19.64 9.00 27.52
CA ARG A 38 -19.29 9.76 28.73
C ARG A 38 -18.08 10.65 28.50
N VAL A 39 -17.78 11.47 29.50
CA VAL A 39 -16.64 12.39 29.51
C VAL A 39 -15.29 11.69 29.37
N ASP A 40 -15.19 10.41 29.75
CA ASP A 40 -13.97 9.59 29.70
C ASP A 40 -14.01 8.49 28.63
N GLU A 41 -14.96 8.55 27.70
CA GLU A 41 -15.18 7.53 26.67
C GLU A 41 -14.86 8.05 25.27
N VAL A 42 -14.59 7.10 24.38
CA VAL A 42 -14.52 7.31 22.94
C VAL A 42 -15.73 6.65 22.28
N LEU A 43 -16.30 7.32 21.28
CA LEU A 43 -17.28 6.72 20.37
C LEU A 43 -16.55 6.30 19.09
N VAL A 44 -16.64 5.02 18.76
CA VAL A 44 -15.91 4.41 17.64
C VAL A 44 -16.91 3.90 16.61
N LYS A 45 -16.73 4.30 15.34
CA LYS A 45 -17.41 3.68 14.20
C LYS A 45 -16.70 2.38 13.85
N ILE A 46 -17.35 1.25 14.09
CA ILE A 46 -16.77 -0.09 13.90
C ILE A 46 -16.78 -0.45 12.42
N LEU A 47 -15.63 -0.88 11.93
CA LEU A 47 -15.43 -1.31 10.54
C LEU A 47 -15.39 -2.83 10.45
N PHE A 48 -14.60 -3.45 11.31
CA PHE A 48 -14.49 -4.90 11.41
C PHE A 48 -14.62 -5.35 12.86
N SER A 49 -15.08 -6.58 13.07
CA SER A 49 -15.08 -7.22 14.39
C SER A 49 -14.72 -8.69 14.26
N GLY A 50 -13.70 -9.15 14.98
CA GLY A 50 -13.44 -10.58 15.13
C GLY A 50 -14.60 -11.29 15.83
N VAL A 51 -14.73 -12.60 15.59
CA VAL A 51 -15.70 -13.48 16.26
C VAL A 51 -14.93 -14.54 17.05
N CYS A 52 -15.06 -14.48 18.37
CA CYS A 52 -14.44 -15.43 19.29
C CYS A 52 -15.42 -16.51 19.72
N HIS A 53 -14.90 -17.65 20.17
CA HIS A 53 -15.69 -18.66 20.90
C HIS A 53 -16.31 -18.09 22.17
N THR A 54 -15.67 -17.09 22.79
CA THR A 54 -16.24 -16.33 23.91
C THR A 54 -17.56 -15.66 23.52
N ASP A 55 -17.68 -15.09 22.31
CA ASP A 55 -18.93 -14.47 21.85
C ASP A 55 -20.03 -15.52 21.69
N PHE A 56 -19.69 -16.69 21.14
CA PHE A 56 -20.60 -17.83 21.02
C PHE A 56 -21.09 -18.34 22.39
N HIS A 57 -20.18 -18.50 23.36
CA HIS A 57 -20.53 -18.93 24.73
C HIS A 57 -21.33 -17.87 25.48
N ALA A 58 -21.06 -16.59 25.27
CA ALA A 58 -21.86 -15.49 25.79
C ALA A 58 -23.28 -15.54 25.22
N TRP A 59 -23.41 -15.68 23.90
CA TRP A 59 -24.71 -15.82 23.25
C TRP A 59 -25.51 -17.00 23.78
N LYS A 60 -24.92 -18.21 23.88
CA LYS A 60 -25.61 -19.39 24.45
C LYS A 60 -25.81 -19.33 25.95
N GLY A 61 -25.10 -18.45 26.66
CA GLY A 61 -25.15 -18.34 28.12
C GLY A 61 -24.59 -19.57 28.85
N HIS A 62 -23.53 -20.20 28.34
CA HIS A 62 -22.99 -21.45 28.90
C HIS A 62 -22.30 -21.28 30.26
N TRP A 63 -21.76 -20.09 30.56
CA TRP A 63 -20.95 -19.87 31.76
C TRP A 63 -21.79 -19.65 33.04
N PRO A 64 -21.19 -19.83 34.24
CA PRO A 64 -21.88 -19.64 35.52
C PRO A 64 -22.36 -18.21 35.73
N VAL A 65 -21.53 -17.23 35.36
CA VAL A 65 -21.95 -15.83 35.25
C VAL A 65 -22.73 -15.70 33.94
N LYS A 66 -23.91 -15.07 33.98
CA LYS A 66 -24.73 -14.86 32.79
C LYS A 66 -24.44 -13.48 32.18
N PRO A 67 -24.35 -13.36 30.85
CA PRO A 67 -24.26 -12.06 30.19
C PRO A 67 -25.57 -11.29 30.32
N LYS A 68 -25.54 -9.97 30.08
CA LYS A 68 -26.75 -9.14 30.10
C LYS A 68 -27.80 -9.64 29.10
N ASN A 69 -29.06 -9.36 29.39
CA ASN A 69 -30.15 -9.57 28.44
C ASN A 69 -30.07 -8.53 27.30
N ASN A 70 -30.65 -8.84 26.13
CA ASN A 70 -30.63 -7.98 24.94
C ASN A 70 -29.22 -7.54 24.55
N LEU A 71 -28.29 -8.50 24.50
CA LEU A 71 -26.88 -8.24 24.27
C LEU A 71 -26.58 -8.10 22.78
N VAL A 72 -25.91 -7.02 22.41
CA VAL A 72 -25.11 -6.96 21.17
C VAL A 72 -23.77 -7.65 21.45
N GLY A 73 -23.43 -8.71 20.71
CA GLY A 73 -22.19 -9.47 20.90
C GLY A 73 -20.94 -8.77 20.34
N GLY A 74 -19.78 -9.41 20.47
CA GLY A 74 -18.51 -8.98 19.88
C GLY A 74 -17.60 -8.23 20.85
N HIS A 75 -16.30 -8.54 20.84
CA HIS A 75 -15.29 -7.87 21.67
C HIS A 75 -13.91 -7.78 21.01
N GLU A 76 -13.90 -7.86 19.69
CA GLU A 76 -12.71 -7.82 18.84
C GLU A 76 -12.89 -6.75 17.75
N GLY A 77 -13.49 -5.61 18.10
CA GLY A 77 -13.88 -4.56 17.15
C GLY A 77 -12.74 -3.60 16.84
N VAL A 78 -12.63 -3.20 15.58
CA VAL A 78 -11.69 -2.17 15.12
C VAL A 78 -12.43 -1.11 14.33
N GLY A 79 -12.03 0.14 14.49
CA GLY A 79 -12.76 1.24 13.89
C GLY A 79 -12.06 2.57 14.02
N ILE A 80 -12.82 3.62 13.69
CA ILE A 80 -12.35 5.01 13.70
C ILE A 80 -13.05 5.76 14.83
N VAL A 81 -12.29 6.53 15.59
CA VAL A 81 -12.84 7.42 16.62
C VAL A 81 -13.60 8.56 15.95
N VAL A 82 -14.90 8.67 16.24
CA VAL A 82 -15.79 9.69 15.65
C VAL A 82 -16.21 10.77 16.66
N ALA A 83 -16.12 10.47 17.96
CA ALA A 83 -16.26 11.47 19.02
C ALA A 83 -15.53 11.05 20.29
N LEU A 84 -15.25 12.05 21.13
CA LEU A 84 -14.48 11.93 22.36
C LEU A 84 -15.18 12.65 23.51
N GLY A 85 -15.18 12.04 24.68
CA GLY A 85 -15.47 12.73 25.91
C GLY A 85 -14.42 13.79 26.24
N LYS A 86 -14.84 14.86 26.93
CA LYS A 86 -14.00 16.02 27.26
C LYS A 86 -12.74 15.71 28.10
N ASP A 87 -12.70 14.57 28.79
CA ASP A 87 -11.59 14.17 29.66
C ASP A 87 -10.63 13.21 28.94
N VAL A 88 -10.86 12.88 27.66
CA VAL A 88 -9.95 12.07 26.84
C VAL A 88 -8.77 12.91 26.36
N ARG A 89 -7.54 12.40 26.53
CA ARG A 89 -6.30 13.16 26.29
C ARG A 89 -5.32 12.49 25.32
N ASP A 90 -5.30 11.16 25.25
CA ASP A 90 -4.28 10.36 24.54
C ASP A 90 -4.79 9.69 23.25
N ILE A 91 -6.01 10.04 22.84
CA ILE A 91 -6.69 9.56 21.62
C ILE A 91 -7.37 10.77 20.97
N SER A 92 -7.28 10.87 19.64
CA SER A 92 -7.85 11.93 18.82
C SER A 92 -9.00 11.42 17.94
N ILE A 93 -9.91 12.32 17.55
CA ILE A 93 -10.90 12.03 16.51
C ILE A 93 -10.17 11.70 15.21
N GLY A 94 -10.60 10.63 14.53
CA GLY A 94 -9.94 10.09 13.33
C GLY A 94 -8.93 8.97 13.61
N ASP A 95 -8.52 8.76 14.87
CA ASP A 95 -7.60 7.67 15.20
C ASP A 95 -8.24 6.29 14.94
N LYS A 96 -7.42 5.35 14.50
CA LYS A 96 -7.79 3.94 14.37
C LYS A 96 -7.58 3.25 15.70
N VAL A 97 -8.67 2.75 16.29
CA VAL A 97 -8.65 2.10 17.60
C VAL A 97 -9.38 0.76 17.60
N GLY A 98 -8.99 -0.11 18.52
CA GLY A 98 -9.61 -1.37 18.83
C GLY A 98 -10.41 -1.33 20.14
N ILE A 99 -11.56 -1.99 20.15
CA ILE A 99 -12.37 -2.30 21.32
C ILE A 99 -12.18 -3.79 21.61
N GLN A 100 -11.48 -4.06 22.72
CA GLN A 100 -11.15 -5.39 23.21
C GLN A 100 -12.13 -5.87 24.29
N TRP A 101 -11.92 -7.08 24.81
CA TRP A 101 -12.71 -7.69 25.89
C TRP A 101 -12.92 -6.76 27.10
N VAL A 102 -11.86 -6.15 27.61
CA VAL A 102 -11.93 -5.21 28.74
C VAL A 102 -12.38 -3.84 28.22
N ASN A 103 -13.64 -3.47 28.48
CA ASN A 103 -14.20 -2.18 28.05
C ASN A 103 -13.92 -1.07 29.07
N ARG A 104 -14.16 -1.34 30.36
CA ARG A 104 -14.00 -0.38 31.45
C ARG A 104 -13.45 -1.04 32.72
N THR A 105 -12.61 -0.31 33.45
CA THR A 105 -12.19 -0.64 34.82
C THR A 105 -12.27 0.59 35.71
N CYS A 106 -12.15 0.41 37.04
CA CYS A 106 -12.21 1.51 38.01
C CYS A 106 -10.94 2.36 38.09
N GLU A 107 -9.81 1.86 37.56
CA GLU A 107 -8.48 2.50 37.57
C GLU A 107 -7.84 2.78 38.94
N VAL A 108 -8.57 2.60 40.05
CA VAL A 108 -8.11 2.92 41.41
C VAL A 108 -7.89 1.70 42.31
N CYS A 109 -8.45 0.53 41.98
CA CYS A 109 -8.26 -0.66 42.81
C CYS A 109 -6.83 -1.19 42.73
N GLY A 110 -6.42 -2.01 43.71
CA GLY A 110 -5.08 -2.58 43.78
C GLY A 110 -4.67 -3.46 42.58
N PHE A 111 -5.62 -3.94 41.76
CA PHE A 111 -5.29 -4.63 40.51
C PHE A 111 -5.01 -3.64 39.38
N CYS A 112 -5.85 -2.62 39.22
CA CYS A 112 -5.66 -1.59 38.21
C CYS A 112 -4.35 -0.82 38.40
N SER A 113 -4.01 -0.43 39.63
CA SER A 113 -2.78 0.32 39.93
C SER A 113 -1.50 -0.46 39.69
N ARG A 114 -1.57 -1.80 39.59
CA ARG A 114 -0.44 -2.70 39.30
C ARG A 114 -0.46 -3.26 37.87
N GLY A 115 -1.28 -2.69 36.98
CA GLY A 115 -1.36 -3.15 35.58
C GLY A 115 -2.04 -4.51 35.40
N SER A 116 -2.83 -4.97 36.37
CA SER A 116 -3.63 -6.20 36.32
C SER A 116 -5.12 -5.89 36.11
N GLN A 117 -5.42 -4.94 35.23
CA GLN A 117 -6.78 -4.45 34.96
C GLN A 117 -7.83 -5.55 34.71
N PRO A 118 -7.53 -6.67 34.02
CA PRO A 118 -8.50 -7.76 33.83
C PRO A 118 -9.06 -8.38 35.12
N LEU A 119 -8.38 -8.19 36.26
CA LEU A 119 -8.81 -8.67 37.58
C LEU A 119 -9.57 -7.60 38.40
N CYS A 120 -9.93 -6.48 37.78
CA CYS A 120 -10.66 -5.42 38.44
C CYS A 120 -12.05 -5.91 38.91
N PRO A 121 -12.44 -5.72 40.20
CA PRO A 121 -13.75 -6.14 40.69
C PRO A 121 -14.92 -5.33 40.10
N HIS A 122 -14.63 -4.17 39.51
CA HIS A 122 -15.60 -3.30 38.83
C HIS A 122 -15.42 -3.29 37.31
N ILE A 123 -14.93 -4.40 36.75
CA ILE A 123 -14.70 -4.55 35.32
C ILE A 123 -16.02 -4.56 34.54
N GLN A 124 -16.03 -3.92 33.37
CA GLN A 124 -17.07 -4.11 32.36
C GLN A 124 -16.45 -4.69 31.09
N LEU A 125 -17.16 -5.65 30.50
CA LEU A 125 -16.72 -6.49 29.41
C LEU A 125 -17.58 -6.26 28.17
N SER A 126 -16.93 -5.91 27.06
CA SER A 126 -17.59 -5.74 25.75
C SER A 126 -18.20 -7.05 25.29
N GLY A 127 -19.41 -7.00 24.74
CA GLY A 127 -20.11 -8.20 24.28
C GLY A 127 -20.48 -9.16 25.41
N TYR A 128 -20.58 -8.67 26.66
CA TYR A 128 -20.92 -9.53 27.81
C TYR A 128 -21.67 -8.80 28.94
N THR A 129 -21.02 -7.85 29.63
CA THR A 129 -21.71 -7.01 30.65
C THR A 129 -22.23 -5.70 30.04
N VAL A 130 -21.61 -5.25 28.94
CA VAL A 130 -22.04 -4.13 28.11
C VAL A 130 -22.10 -4.58 26.66
N ASP A 131 -22.74 -3.78 25.80
CA ASP A 131 -22.83 -4.09 24.38
C ASP A 131 -21.47 -4.13 23.70
N GLY A 132 -21.37 -5.03 22.74
CA GLY A 132 -20.16 -5.37 22.02
C GLY A 132 -20.01 -4.67 20.67
N THR A 133 -19.25 -5.28 19.78
CA THR A 133 -18.80 -4.68 18.52
C THR A 133 -19.55 -5.18 17.29
N PHE A 134 -20.56 -6.03 17.42
CA PHE A 134 -21.47 -6.41 16.32
C PHE A 134 -22.53 -5.34 16.04
N GLN A 135 -22.12 -4.07 16.06
CA GLN A 135 -22.92 -2.86 15.84
C GLN A 135 -22.05 -1.77 15.21
N GLN A 136 -22.68 -0.85 14.48
CA GLN A 136 -21.96 0.16 13.69
C GLN A 136 -21.18 1.18 14.54
N TYR A 137 -21.65 1.49 15.75
CA TYR A 137 -21.04 2.43 16.68
C TYR A 137 -21.00 1.85 18.09
N CYS A 138 -19.83 1.87 18.71
CA CYS A 138 -19.61 1.33 20.04
C CYS A 138 -18.82 2.31 20.90
N VAL A 139 -19.12 2.34 22.20
CA VAL A 139 -18.39 3.14 23.19
C VAL A 139 -17.41 2.27 23.98
N CYS A 140 -16.27 2.86 24.33
CA CYS A 140 -15.29 2.25 25.23
C CYS A 140 -14.65 3.35 26.07
N LYS A 141 -14.24 3.03 27.31
CA LYS A 141 -13.43 3.96 28.10
C LYS A 141 -12.10 4.17 27.39
N ALA A 142 -11.69 5.44 27.19
CA ALA A 142 -10.49 5.77 26.42
C ALA A 142 -9.23 5.05 26.93
N GLY A 143 -9.10 4.90 28.25
CA GLY A 143 -8.00 4.16 28.88
C GLY A 143 -7.86 2.69 28.46
N ASN A 144 -8.92 2.06 27.91
CA ASN A 144 -8.91 0.68 27.43
C ASN A 144 -9.07 0.55 25.91
N ALA A 145 -9.28 1.65 25.18
CA ALA A 145 -9.28 1.65 23.72
C ALA A 145 -7.85 1.45 23.20
N VAL A 146 -7.66 0.41 22.38
CA VAL A 146 -6.34 -0.05 21.92
C VAL A 146 -5.94 0.73 20.68
N ARG A 147 -4.77 1.36 20.64
CA ARG A 147 -4.30 2.01 19.41
C ARG A 147 -3.83 0.97 18.40
N ILE A 148 -4.25 1.10 17.14
CA ILE A 148 -3.82 0.20 16.07
C ILE A 148 -2.57 0.79 15.38
N PRO A 149 -1.46 0.05 15.22
CA PRO A 149 -0.26 0.52 14.53
C PRO A 149 -0.53 1.04 13.11
N SER A 150 0.15 2.12 12.73
CA SER A 150 0.06 2.68 11.37
C SER A 150 0.65 1.69 10.36
N GLY A 151 -0.21 1.11 9.51
CA GLY A 151 0.17 0.14 8.49
C GLY A 151 -0.47 -1.24 8.65
N MET A 152 -1.04 -1.56 9.82
CA MET A 152 -1.74 -2.83 10.03
C MET A 152 -3.15 -2.80 9.39
N PRO A 153 -3.50 -3.78 8.53
CA PRO A 153 -4.88 -3.95 8.07
C PRO A 153 -5.84 -4.17 9.24
N LEU A 154 -6.97 -3.47 9.22
CA LEU A 154 -7.88 -3.46 10.38
C LEU A 154 -8.55 -4.82 10.60
N ASP A 155 -8.98 -5.47 9.53
CA ASP A 155 -9.49 -6.85 9.55
C ASP A 155 -8.49 -7.84 10.15
N GLN A 156 -7.19 -7.68 9.88
CA GLN A 156 -6.11 -8.45 10.51
C GLN A 156 -5.91 -8.11 12.00
N ALA A 157 -6.06 -6.84 12.38
CA ALA A 157 -5.91 -6.40 13.76
C ALA A 157 -7.01 -6.95 14.68
N ALA A 158 -8.24 -7.13 14.17
CA ALA A 158 -9.39 -7.58 14.94
C ALA A 158 -9.15 -8.90 15.72
N PRO A 159 -8.74 -10.01 15.08
CA PRO A 159 -8.40 -11.26 15.79
C PRO A 159 -7.31 -11.14 16.86
N ILE A 160 -6.41 -10.15 16.74
CA ILE A 160 -5.30 -9.94 17.68
C ILE A 160 -5.81 -9.32 18.99
N LEU A 161 -6.89 -8.53 18.95
CA LEU A 161 -7.47 -7.87 20.14
C LEU A 161 -7.96 -8.84 21.22
N CYS A 162 -8.15 -10.12 20.88
CA CYS A 162 -8.49 -11.15 21.84
C CYS A 162 -7.57 -12.37 21.71
N ALA A 163 -7.61 -13.12 20.60
CA ALA A 163 -6.84 -14.36 20.49
C ALA A 163 -5.33 -14.09 20.54
N GLY A 164 -4.85 -13.06 19.82
CA GLY A 164 -3.44 -12.65 19.84
C GLY A 164 -2.99 -12.17 21.22
N LEU A 165 -3.75 -11.26 21.84
CA LEU A 165 -3.53 -10.79 23.21
C LEU A 165 -3.46 -11.94 24.22
N THR A 166 -4.40 -12.89 24.13
CA THR A 166 -4.53 -14.00 25.07
C THR A 166 -3.29 -14.88 25.06
N VAL A 167 -2.80 -15.25 23.86
CA VAL A 167 -1.61 -16.10 23.74
C VAL A 167 -0.33 -15.33 24.01
N TYR A 168 -0.26 -14.04 23.65
CA TYR A 168 0.85 -13.17 24.01
C TYR A 168 0.98 -13.04 25.54
N LYS A 169 -0.14 -12.84 26.24
CA LYS A 169 -0.17 -12.83 27.70
C LYS A 169 0.27 -14.17 28.27
N ALA A 170 -0.23 -15.28 27.74
CA ALA A 170 0.17 -16.62 28.19
C ALA A 170 1.68 -16.85 28.06
N LEU A 171 2.29 -16.43 26.95
CA LEU A 171 3.74 -16.50 26.75
C LEU A 171 4.52 -15.69 27.80
N LYS A 172 4.05 -14.49 28.14
CA LYS A 172 4.65 -13.70 29.23
C LYS A 172 4.54 -14.40 30.60
N GLU A 173 3.45 -15.12 30.85
CA GLU A 173 3.27 -15.87 32.08
C GLU A 173 4.19 -17.10 32.19
N CYS A 174 4.68 -17.63 31.06
CA CYS A 174 5.67 -18.71 31.05
C CYS A 174 7.02 -18.28 31.62
N LYS A 175 7.37 -16.98 31.57
CA LYS A 175 8.66 -16.42 32.02
C LYS A 175 9.89 -17.11 31.43
N LEU A 176 9.82 -17.45 30.14
CA LEU A 176 10.90 -18.13 29.42
C LEU A 176 11.98 -17.15 28.95
N GLU A 177 13.21 -17.67 28.91
CA GLU A 177 14.35 -17.06 28.23
C GLU A 177 14.37 -17.44 26.74
N GLN A 178 15.05 -16.63 25.92
CA GLN A 178 15.17 -16.92 24.48
C GLN A 178 15.87 -18.26 24.25
N GLY A 179 15.39 -19.02 23.26
CA GLY A 179 15.88 -20.36 22.95
C GLY A 179 15.28 -21.48 23.80
N GLU A 180 14.59 -21.17 24.90
CA GLU A 180 13.85 -22.18 25.67
C GLU A 180 12.63 -22.71 24.90
N LEU A 181 12.20 -23.92 25.26
CA LEU A 181 11.15 -24.65 24.55
C LEU A 181 9.78 -24.44 25.22
N VAL A 182 8.81 -23.96 24.45
CA VAL A 182 7.40 -23.90 24.83
C VAL A 182 6.58 -24.92 24.04
N ALA A 183 5.80 -25.75 24.73
CA ALA A 183 4.81 -26.62 24.11
C ALA A 183 3.46 -25.94 24.02
N ILE A 184 2.82 -26.00 22.86
CA ILE A 184 1.48 -25.47 22.62
C ILE A 184 0.52 -26.65 22.47
N ALA A 185 -0.24 -26.93 23.54
CA ALA A 185 -1.27 -27.97 23.53
C ALA A 185 -2.56 -27.43 22.90
N GLY A 186 -2.89 -27.91 21.69
CA GLY A 186 -3.92 -27.33 20.82
C GLY A 186 -3.35 -26.44 19.71
N ALA A 187 -2.11 -26.68 19.29
CA ALA A 187 -1.37 -25.84 18.31
C ALA A 187 -2.09 -25.64 16.97
N GLY A 188 -2.87 -26.63 16.51
CA GLY A 188 -3.61 -26.54 15.26
C GLY A 188 -4.92 -25.74 15.31
N GLY A 189 -5.32 -25.25 16.49
CA GLY A 189 -6.56 -24.48 16.70
C GLY A 189 -6.34 -22.96 16.56
N GLY A 190 -7.43 -22.17 16.57
CA GLY A 190 -7.38 -20.73 16.31
C GLY A 190 -6.50 -19.90 17.26
N LEU A 191 -6.38 -20.27 18.54
CA LEU A 191 -5.40 -19.68 19.46
C LEU A 191 -4.01 -20.28 19.27
N GLY A 192 -3.94 -21.60 19.09
CA GLY A 192 -2.68 -22.33 18.97
C GLY A 192 -1.82 -21.83 17.80
N THR A 193 -2.44 -21.51 16.66
CA THR A 193 -1.71 -20.99 15.50
C THR A 193 -1.08 -19.63 15.75
N LEU A 194 -1.75 -18.76 16.52
CA LEU A 194 -1.19 -17.49 16.97
C LEU A 194 -0.14 -17.70 18.05
N ALA A 195 -0.33 -18.64 18.98
CA ALA A 195 0.63 -18.94 20.03
C ALA A 195 1.97 -19.40 19.44
N CYS A 196 1.95 -20.25 18.41
CA CYS A 196 3.15 -20.65 17.67
C CYS A 196 3.88 -19.43 17.08
N GLN A 197 3.16 -18.58 16.35
CA GLN A 197 3.75 -17.41 15.69
C GLN A 197 4.33 -16.40 16.70
N PHE A 198 3.60 -16.08 17.76
CA PHE A 198 4.09 -15.19 18.82
C PHE A 198 5.28 -15.80 19.57
N ALA A 199 5.27 -17.11 19.83
CA ALA A 199 6.41 -17.77 20.47
C ALA A 199 7.68 -17.70 19.62
N LYS A 200 7.57 -17.92 18.30
CA LYS A 200 8.70 -17.75 17.36
C LYS A 200 9.15 -16.30 17.29
N ALA A 201 8.23 -15.35 17.23
CA ALA A 201 8.54 -13.92 17.23
C ALA A 201 9.25 -13.46 18.52
N CYS A 202 8.95 -14.09 19.66
CA CYS A 202 9.64 -13.87 20.93
C CYS A 202 10.98 -14.61 21.07
N GLY A 203 11.38 -15.41 20.07
CA GLY A 203 12.66 -16.14 20.06
C GLY A 203 12.63 -17.47 20.81
N TYR A 204 11.46 -18.06 21.05
CA TYR A 204 11.33 -19.37 21.67
C TYR A 204 11.37 -20.51 20.65
N ARG A 205 11.74 -21.70 21.12
CA ARG A 205 11.50 -22.95 20.38
C ARG A 205 10.08 -23.41 20.65
N VAL A 206 9.42 -24.00 19.66
CA VAL A 206 8.00 -24.35 19.71
C VAL A 206 7.82 -25.84 19.47
N LEU A 207 7.20 -26.52 20.43
CA LEU A 207 6.63 -27.85 20.25
C LEU A 207 5.12 -27.72 20.02
N ALA A 208 4.66 -28.05 18.82
CA ALA A 208 3.25 -28.06 18.47
C ALA A 208 2.61 -29.42 18.78
N ILE A 209 1.61 -29.45 19.65
CA ILE A 209 0.83 -30.67 19.95
C ILE A 209 -0.57 -30.50 19.35
N SER A 210 -0.87 -31.30 18.33
CA SER A 210 -2.15 -31.29 17.59
C SER A 210 -2.39 -32.68 16.97
N ALA A 211 -3.42 -32.85 16.14
CA ALA A 211 -3.65 -34.11 15.44
C ALA A 211 -3.87 -33.92 13.93
N GLY A 212 -3.36 -34.87 13.15
CA GLY A 212 -3.52 -34.99 11.71
C GLY A 212 -2.44 -34.29 10.88
N GLU A 213 -2.11 -34.89 9.73
CA GLU A 213 -1.04 -34.43 8.82
C GLU A 213 -1.28 -33.00 8.29
N SER A 214 -2.53 -32.60 8.09
CA SER A 214 -2.86 -31.23 7.67
C SER A 214 -2.42 -30.20 8.71
N LYS A 215 -2.63 -30.48 10.01
CA LYS A 215 -2.21 -29.60 11.10
C LYS A 215 -0.70 -29.67 11.33
N ARG A 216 -0.07 -30.84 11.10
CA ARG A 216 1.38 -30.99 11.11
C ARG A 216 2.05 -30.06 10.11
N ARG A 217 1.67 -30.16 8.83
CA ARG A 217 2.22 -29.28 7.77
C ARG A 217 1.99 -27.81 8.07
N MET A 218 0.79 -27.44 8.54
CA MET A 218 0.51 -26.07 8.96
C MET A 218 1.46 -25.60 10.07
N CYS A 219 1.59 -26.35 11.16
CA CYS A 219 2.42 -25.94 12.30
C CYS A 219 3.91 -25.87 11.95
N VAL A 220 4.43 -26.87 11.24
CA VAL A 220 5.87 -26.98 10.95
C VAL A 220 6.25 -26.10 9.76
N GLU A 221 5.57 -26.25 8.63
CA GLU A 221 5.98 -25.61 7.37
C GLU A 221 5.56 -24.13 7.30
N LYS A 222 4.40 -23.77 7.87
CA LYS A 222 3.86 -22.39 7.79
C LYS A 222 4.11 -21.57 9.05
N LEU A 223 3.98 -22.16 10.24
CA LEU A 223 4.07 -21.44 11.51
C LEU A 223 5.45 -21.54 12.17
N GLY A 224 6.36 -22.34 11.60
CA GLY A 224 7.73 -22.48 12.07
C GLY A 224 7.89 -23.22 13.40
N ALA A 225 6.98 -24.14 13.74
CA ALA A 225 7.15 -25.01 14.89
C ALA A 225 8.37 -25.93 14.70
N ASP A 226 9.25 -25.98 15.71
CA ASP A 226 10.48 -26.77 15.68
C ASP A 226 10.20 -28.28 15.85
N TYR A 227 9.15 -28.61 16.59
CA TYR A 227 8.69 -29.97 16.83
C TYR A 227 7.18 -30.09 16.63
N PHE A 228 6.73 -31.27 16.21
CA PHE A 228 5.31 -31.59 16.14
C PHE A 228 5.07 -33.00 16.67
N VAL A 229 4.08 -33.15 17.54
CA VAL A 229 3.63 -34.45 18.05
C VAL A 229 2.13 -34.61 17.77
N ASP A 230 1.78 -35.72 17.12
CA ASP A 230 0.41 -36.08 16.81
C ASP A 230 -0.19 -36.92 17.95
N TYR A 231 -1.06 -36.31 18.77
CA TYR A 231 -1.64 -36.99 19.92
C TYR A 231 -2.60 -38.13 19.56
N LYS A 232 -3.06 -38.24 18.30
CA LYS A 232 -3.93 -39.35 17.87
C LYS A 232 -3.15 -40.57 17.41
N SER A 233 -1.99 -40.38 16.77
CA SER A 233 -1.17 -41.50 16.30
C SER A 233 -0.11 -41.93 17.30
N SER A 234 0.20 -41.09 18.30
CA SER A 234 1.12 -41.44 19.38
C SER A 234 0.55 -42.57 20.26
N SER A 235 1.35 -43.60 20.49
CA SER A 235 1.03 -44.68 21.43
C SER A 235 1.27 -44.29 22.89
N ASP A 236 2.20 -43.37 23.13
CA ASP A 236 2.49 -42.75 24.44
C ASP A 236 2.96 -41.31 24.22
N LEU A 237 2.01 -40.37 24.37
CA LEU A 237 2.25 -38.95 24.15
C LEU A 237 3.33 -38.37 25.08
N VAL A 238 3.39 -38.86 26.33
CA VAL A 238 4.27 -38.30 27.36
C VAL A 238 5.72 -38.67 27.06
N GLU A 239 5.97 -39.94 26.77
CA GLU A 239 7.32 -40.42 26.47
C GLU A 239 7.82 -39.88 25.12
N GLU A 240 6.99 -39.83 24.08
CA GLU A 240 7.37 -39.25 22.78
C GLU A 240 7.79 -37.78 22.91
N ILE A 241 7.07 -36.99 23.72
CA ILE A 241 7.45 -35.60 23.99
C ILE A 241 8.79 -35.54 24.73
N LYS A 242 9.00 -36.35 25.78
CA LYS A 242 10.24 -36.31 26.55
C LYS A 242 11.45 -36.72 25.71
N GLU A 243 11.34 -37.77 24.92
CA GLU A 243 12.41 -38.24 24.03
C GLU A 243 12.73 -37.19 22.96
N GLY A 244 11.70 -36.60 22.33
CA GLY A 244 11.87 -35.59 21.29
C GLY A 244 12.38 -34.22 21.78
N THR A 245 12.38 -33.97 23.09
CA THR A 245 12.68 -32.64 23.68
C THR A 245 13.71 -32.64 24.80
N GLU A 246 14.48 -33.71 24.95
CA GLU A 246 15.52 -33.83 26.00
C GLU A 246 14.94 -33.67 27.42
N GLY A 247 13.83 -34.35 27.69
CA GLY A 247 13.21 -34.46 29.01
C GLY A 247 12.00 -33.55 29.25
N GLY A 248 11.51 -32.85 28.23
CA GLY A 248 10.28 -32.05 28.28
C GLY A 248 10.47 -30.55 28.01
N PRO A 249 9.40 -29.83 27.65
CA PRO A 249 9.44 -28.37 27.45
C PRO A 249 9.61 -27.60 28.77
N ASN A 250 10.21 -26.41 28.69
CA ASN A 250 10.36 -25.47 29.81
C ASN A 250 9.01 -24.89 30.25
N ALA A 251 8.08 -24.69 29.31
CA ALA A 251 6.71 -24.34 29.62
C ALA A 251 5.70 -24.99 28.68
N VAL A 252 4.45 -25.09 29.13
CA VAL A 252 3.33 -25.61 28.35
C VAL A 252 2.20 -24.60 28.38
N ILE A 253 1.75 -24.13 27.22
CA ILE A 253 0.54 -23.32 27.08
C ILE A 253 -0.59 -24.24 26.62
N VAL A 254 -1.63 -24.35 27.43
CA VAL A 254 -2.78 -25.23 27.15
C VAL A 254 -3.96 -24.39 26.68
N VAL A 255 -4.21 -24.41 25.37
CA VAL A 255 -5.34 -23.72 24.71
C VAL A 255 -6.46 -24.68 24.28
N SER A 256 -6.38 -25.95 24.70
CA SER A 256 -7.39 -26.97 24.41
C SER A 256 -8.73 -26.68 25.07
N SER A 257 -9.82 -27.08 24.40
CA SER A 257 -11.19 -27.09 24.92
C SER A 257 -11.58 -28.38 25.64
N THR A 258 -10.63 -29.29 25.85
CA THR A 258 -10.80 -30.56 26.60
C THR A 258 -9.88 -30.60 27.83
N THR A 259 -10.24 -31.37 28.85
CA THR A 259 -9.46 -31.47 30.11
C THR A 259 -8.17 -32.28 29.97
N LYS A 260 -8.16 -33.35 29.15
CA LYS A 260 -7.02 -34.27 29.03
C LYS A 260 -5.65 -33.58 28.78
N PRO A 261 -5.52 -32.59 27.87
CA PRO A 261 -4.25 -31.90 27.67
C PRO A 261 -3.74 -31.11 28.89
N PHE A 262 -4.61 -30.73 29.82
CA PHE A 262 -4.20 -30.12 31.08
C PHE A 262 -3.55 -31.16 31.99
N ASP A 263 -4.14 -32.35 32.08
CA ASP A 263 -3.62 -33.45 32.90
C ASP A 263 -2.28 -33.97 32.33
N ASP A 264 -2.23 -34.22 31.02
CA ASP A 264 -1.05 -34.75 30.33
C ASP A 264 0.17 -33.81 30.48
N ALA A 265 -0.05 -32.48 30.50
CA ALA A 265 1.01 -31.49 30.61
C ALA A 265 1.88 -31.64 31.87
N ILE A 266 1.30 -32.11 32.97
CA ILE A 266 2.02 -32.34 34.24
C ILE A 266 3.08 -33.42 34.07
N HIS A 267 2.81 -34.40 33.21
CA HIS A 267 3.66 -35.56 33.06
C HIS A 267 4.84 -35.29 32.13
N TYR A 268 4.69 -34.46 31.09
CA TYR A 268 5.76 -34.17 30.14
C TYR A 268 6.49 -32.84 30.35
N VAL A 269 5.99 -31.87 31.13
CA VAL A 269 6.72 -30.61 31.40
C VAL A 269 8.02 -30.86 32.17
N LYS A 270 9.13 -30.18 31.84
CA LYS A 270 10.41 -30.37 32.55
C LYS A 270 10.29 -30.04 34.05
N PRO A 271 11.08 -30.66 34.95
CA PRO A 271 11.19 -30.18 36.34
C PRO A 271 11.50 -28.68 36.39
N MET A 272 10.89 -27.97 37.34
CA MET A 272 10.86 -26.49 37.44
C MET A 272 10.10 -25.77 36.32
N GLY A 273 9.46 -26.50 35.40
CA GLY A 273 8.71 -25.91 34.29
C GLY A 273 7.34 -25.35 34.69
N THR A 274 6.76 -24.56 33.78
CA THR A 274 5.51 -23.84 34.00
C THR A 274 4.39 -24.30 33.07
N ILE A 275 3.23 -24.64 33.62
CA ILE A 275 2.01 -24.92 32.85
C ILE A 275 1.09 -23.70 32.95
N VAL A 276 0.77 -23.11 31.80
CA VAL A 276 -0.13 -21.97 31.67
C VAL A 276 -1.48 -22.44 31.10
N ALA A 277 -2.48 -22.47 31.97
CA ALA A 277 -3.86 -22.81 31.64
C ALA A 277 -4.57 -21.60 31.00
N VAL A 278 -4.96 -21.74 29.73
CA VAL A 278 -5.65 -20.70 28.94
C VAL A 278 -7.05 -21.15 28.52
N GLY A 279 -7.19 -22.38 28.04
CA GLY A 279 -8.47 -22.96 27.67
C GLY A 279 -9.42 -23.09 28.87
N LEU A 280 -10.73 -23.06 28.62
CA LEU A 280 -11.78 -23.15 29.64
C LEU A 280 -12.70 -24.36 29.40
N PRO A 281 -12.19 -25.61 29.45
CA PRO A 281 -13.03 -26.80 29.33
C PRO A 281 -13.96 -26.96 30.56
N PRO A 282 -15.11 -27.64 30.43
CA PRO A 282 -15.89 -28.06 31.59
C PRO A 282 -15.13 -29.13 32.39
N GLY A 283 -15.09 -29.01 33.72
CA GLY A 283 -14.50 -30.00 34.63
C GLY A 283 -13.37 -29.46 35.50
N CYS A 284 -12.49 -30.35 35.97
CA CYS A 284 -11.30 -30.04 36.77
C CYS A 284 -10.04 -30.63 36.13
N MET A 285 -8.89 -30.01 36.43
CA MET A 285 -7.57 -30.56 36.11
C MET A 285 -7.15 -31.54 37.21
N ASN A 286 -6.75 -32.75 36.83
CA ASN A 286 -6.24 -33.76 37.75
C ASN A 286 -4.75 -33.50 38.04
N ALA A 287 -4.52 -32.66 39.04
CA ALA A 287 -3.18 -32.21 39.43
C ALA A 287 -2.53 -33.17 40.44
N ASP A 288 -1.76 -34.15 39.96
CA ASP A 288 -1.06 -35.10 40.85
C ASP A 288 -0.07 -34.39 41.79
N ILE A 289 -0.43 -34.35 43.09
CA ILE A 289 0.29 -33.60 44.11
C ILE A 289 1.73 -34.08 44.23
N PHE A 290 1.96 -35.39 44.18
CA PHE A 290 3.29 -35.96 44.35
C PHE A 290 4.23 -35.54 43.21
N THR A 291 3.77 -35.64 41.96
CA THR A 291 4.53 -35.22 40.76
C THR A 291 4.81 -33.73 40.78
N ILE A 292 3.83 -32.90 41.13
CA ILE A 292 3.98 -31.44 41.18
C ILE A 292 5.02 -31.03 42.22
N VAL A 293 4.95 -31.59 43.43
CA VAL A 293 5.87 -31.26 44.52
C VAL A 293 7.29 -31.76 44.21
N LEU A 294 7.44 -33.03 43.78
CA LEU A 294 8.75 -33.62 43.53
C LEU A 294 9.50 -32.95 42.38
N ARG A 295 8.77 -32.54 41.32
CA ARG A 295 9.36 -31.89 40.13
C ARG A 295 9.33 -30.37 40.20
N ASN A 296 8.83 -29.79 41.28
CA ASN A 296 8.73 -28.34 41.50
C ASN A 296 8.00 -27.62 40.34
N ILE A 297 6.88 -28.18 39.88
CA ILE A 297 6.11 -27.66 38.73
C ILE A 297 5.26 -26.47 39.16
N THR A 298 5.25 -25.40 38.34
CA THR A 298 4.33 -24.26 38.52
C THR A 298 3.11 -24.41 37.62
N ILE A 299 1.90 -24.37 38.18
CA ILE A 299 0.65 -24.32 37.42
C ILE A 299 0.02 -22.95 37.63
N LYS A 300 -0.28 -22.23 36.54
CA LYS A 300 -0.85 -20.88 36.59
C LYS A 300 -1.95 -20.69 35.55
N GLY A 301 -3.01 -19.96 35.91
CA GLY A 301 -4.01 -19.51 34.95
C GLY A 301 -3.61 -18.20 34.25
N SER A 302 -3.94 -18.07 32.96
CA SER A 302 -3.82 -16.84 32.19
C SER A 302 -5.17 -16.48 31.58
N TYR A 303 -5.75 -15.35 31.99
CA TYR A 303 -7.08 -14.92 31.56
C TYR A 303 -7.03 -14.13 30.24
N VAL A 304 -6.75 -12.82 30.31
CA VAL A 304 -6.50 -11.91 29.17
C VAL A 304 -5.50 -10.84 29.60
N GLY A 305 -5.04 -10.01 28.66
CA GLY A 305 -4.11 -8.90 28.95
C GLY A 305 -4.79 -7.53 29.11
N ASN A 306 -3.98 -6.52 29.40
CA ASN A 306 -4.41 -5.11 29.43
C ASN A 306 -4.12 -4.39 28.09
N ARG A 307 -4.60 -3.14 27.93
CA ARG A 307 -4.38 -2.33 26.72
C ARG A 307 -2.91 -2.28 26.28
N HIS A 308 -1.97 -2.09 27.20
CA HIS A 308 -0.56 -1.98 26.86
C HIS A 308 -0.01 -3.30 26.31
N GLU A 309 -0.44 -4.43 26.89
CA GLU A 309 -0.09 -5.76 26.37
C GLU A 309 -0.71 -6.02 25.00
N THR A 310 -1.91 -5.49 24.73
CA THR A 310 -2.55 -5.57 23.40
C THR A 310 -1.82 -4.74 22.35
N GLU A 311 -1.45 -3.50 22.68
CA GLU A 311 -0.66 -2.65 21.80
C GLU A 311 0.72 -3.28 21.52
N ALA A 312 1.36 -3.89 22.52
CA ALA A 312 2.60 -4.63 22.33
C ALA A 312 2.43 -5.88 21.44
N ALA A 313 1.34 -6.62 21.60
CA ALA A 313 1.03 -7.77 20.74
C ALA A 313 0.80 -7.34 19.27
N LEU A 314 0.08 -6.24 19.06
CA LEU A 314 -0.14 -5.66 17.72
C LEU A 314 1.17 -5.18 17.09
N GLU A 315 2.04 -4.51 17.86
CA GLU A 315 3.35 -4.05 17.39
C GLU A 315 4.25 -5.23 16.98
N ILE A 316 4.31 -6.28 17.81
CA ILE A 316 5.06 -7.50 17.48
C ILE A 316 4.47 -8.17 16.23
N ALA A 317 3.15 -8.27 16.14
CA ALA A 317 2.51 -8.86 14.97
C ALA A 317 2.81 -8.07 13.69
N CYS A 318 2.81 -6.74 13.78
CA CYS A 318 3.16 -5.86 12.67
C CYS A 318 4.63 -6.03 12.24
N ARG A 319 5.57 -6.01 13.20
CA ARG A 319 7.02 -6.09 12.92
C ARG A 319 7.47 -7.47 12.46
N SER A 320 6.89 -8.52 13.01
CA SER A 320 7.27 -9.91 12.74
C SER A 320 6.42 -10.55 11.64
N GLY A 321 5.52 -9.80 10.99
CA GLY A 321 4.68 -10.30 9.91
C GLY A 321 3.72 -11.41 10.34
N ILE A 322 3.21 -11.37 11.57
CA ILE A 322 2.26 -12.38 12.07
C ILE A 322 0.90 -12.14 11.42
N ILE A 323 0.46 -13.10 10.61
CA ILE A 323 -0.85 -13.08 9.95
C ILE A 323 -1.70 -14.20 10.54
N PRO A 324 -2.75 -13.91 11.35
CA PRO A 324 -3.71 -14.93 11.73
C PRO A 324 -4.35 -15.53 10.47
N PRO A 325 -4.54 -16.86 10.38
CA PRO A 325 -5.44 -17.39 9.35
C PRO A 325 -6.88 -16.98 9.71
N TYR A 326 -7.52 -16.14 8.89
CA TYR A 326 -8.90 -15.70 9.09
C TYR A 326 -9.69 -15.60 7.79
N ASN A 327 -11.02 -15.60 7.92
CA ASN A 327 -11.99 -15.38 6.85
C ASN A 327 -12.84 -14.15 7.21
N VAL A 328 -13.08 -13.28 6.23
CA VAL A 328 -13.96 -12.11 6.38
C VAL A 328 -15.36 -12.48 5.91
N PHE A 329 -16.35 -12.22 6.75
CA PHE A 329 -17.78 -12.41 6.50
C PHE A 329 -18.49 -11.07 6.62
N ASP A 330 -19.61 -10.90 5.94
CA ASP A 330 -20.45 -9.74 6.24
C ASP A 330 -21.18 -9.94 7.57
N VAL A 331 -21.49 -8.85 8.28
CA VAL A 331 -22.14 -8.92 9.59
C VAL A 331 -23.45 -9.75 9.59
N HIS A 332 -24.15 -9.80 8.45
CA HIS A 332 -25.38 -10.58 8.30
C HIS A 332 -25.18 -12.10 8.27
N GLU A 333 -23.95 -12.55 8.12
CA GLU A 333 -23.58 -13.96 8.13
C GLU A 333 -23.24 -14.47 9.54
N LEU A 334 -23.29 -13.62 10.57
CA LEU A 334 -23.04 -14.01 11.97
C LEU A 334 -23.78 -15.29 12.40
N PRO A 335 -25.06 -15.51 12.06
CA PRO A 335 -25.74 -16.77 12.40
C PRO A 335 -25.05 -18.01 11.78
N LYS A 336 -24.60 -17.91 10.53
CA LYS A 336 -23.87 -18.99 9.85
C LYS A 336 -22.48 -19.19 10.45
N VAL A 337 -21.81 -18.11 10.85
CA VAL A 337 -20.51 -18.19 11.54
C VAL A 337 -20.67 -18.96 12.85
N TYR A 338 -21.71 -18.67 13.64
CA TYR A 338 -22.00 -19.41 14.87
C TYR A 338 -22.37 -20.87 14.62
N GLU A 339 -23.15 -21.16 13.57
CA GLU A 339 -23.46 -22.54 13.16
C GLU A 339 -22.17 -23.31 12.83
N ARG A 340 -21.29 -22.75 12.01
CA ARG A 340 -19.99 -23.37 11.66
C ARG A 340 -19.07 -23.55 12.86
N MET A 341 -19.13 -22.64 13.83
CA MET A 341 -18.39 -22.78 15.09
C MET A 341 -18.95 -23.92 15.94
N GLU A 342 -20.28 -24.07 15.99
CA GLU A 342 -20.96 -25.15 16.72
C GLU A 342 -20.71 -26.53 16.10
N THR A 343 -20.70 -26.63 14.76
CA THR A 343 -20.40 -27.88 14.03
C THR A 343 -18.90 -28.20 13.94
N GLY A 344 -18.03 -27.26 14.31
CA GLY A 344 -16.57 -27.41 14.22
C GLY A 344 -16.03 -27.31 12.79
N GLU A 345 -16.83 -26.82 11.84
CA GLU A 345 -16.49 -26.65 10.42
C GLU A 345 -15.77 -25.31 10.13
N MET A 346 -15.54 -24.48 11.15
CA MET A 346 -14.90 -23.18 10.98
C MET A 346 -13.37 -23.34 10.83
N GLU A 347 -12.86 -23.05 9.63
CA GLU A 347 -11.44 -22.98 9.35
C GLU A 347 -10.87 -21.58 9.62
N GLY A 348 -9.81 -21.50 10.44
CA GLY A 348 -9.17 -20.23 10.79
C GLY A 348 -9.92 -19.46 11.88
N ARG A 349 -9.89 -18.13 11.81
CA ARG A 349 -10.68 -17.19 12.62
C ARG A 349 -11.76 -16.53 11.76
N ALA A 350 -12.85 -16.07 12.34
CA ALA A 350 -13.87 -15.32 11.63
C ALA A 350 -13.79 -13.82 11.98
N VAL A 351 -13.91 -12.96 10.97
CA VAL A 351 -13.97 -11.51 11.09
C VAL A 351 -15.22 -11.02 10.37
N LEU A 352 -16.06 -10.23 11.03
CA LEU A 352 -17.23 -9.60 10.45
C LEU A 352 -16.88 -8.22 9.91
N ARG A 353 -17.32 -7.91 8.70
CA ARG A 353 -17.43 -6.55 8.18
C ARG A 353 -18.73 -5.92 8.71
N ILE A 354 -18.61 -4.91 9.55
CA ILE A 354 -19.74 -4.31 10.31
C ILE A 354 -20.34 -3.10 9.61
N ALA A 355 -19.50 -2.24 9.05
CA ALA A 355 -19.98 -1.08 8.31
C ALA A 355 -20.65 -1.57 7.02
N ASP A 356 -21.97 -1.43 6.94
CA ASP A 356 -22.66 -1.57 5.67
C ASP A 356 -22.16 -0.49 4.71
N ASP A 357 -21.54 -0.92 3.61
CA ASP A 357 -21.36 -0.08 2.42
C ASP A 357 -22.70 0.10 1.64
N LYS A 358 -23.81 0.13 2.39
CA LYS A 358 -25.03 0.91 2.12
C LYS A 358 -25.12 2.11 3.09
N ALA A 359 -23.99 2.65 3.53
CA ALA A 359 -23.92 4.10 3.56
C ALA A 359 -24.58 4.56 2.26
N GLN A 360 -25.47 5.55 2.34
CA GLN A 360 -25.61 6.45 1.21
C GLN A 360 -24.20 6.57 0.64
N SER A 361 -24.05 6.32 -0.65
CA SER A 361 -22.97 6.94 -1.35
C SER A 361 -23.15 8.44 -1.12
N THR A 362 -22.79 8.97 0.05
CA THR A 362 -21.73 9.96 0.07
C THR A 362 -20.69 9.28 -0.79
N PRO A 363 -20.53 9.74 -2.03
CA PRO A 363 -19.50 9.19 -2.87
C PRO A 363 -18.28 9.09 -1.95
N VAL A 364 -17.58 7.96 -1.94
CA VAL A 364 -16.14 8.09 -1.72
C VAL A 364 -15.71 8.85 -2.96
N ARG A 365 -15.89 10.17 -2.86
CA ARG A 365 -15.38 11.17 -3.75
C ARG A 365 -13.90 10.83 -3.64
N LEU A 366 -13.30 10.36 -4.73
CA LEU A 366 -11.88 10.57 -4.96
C LEU A 366 -11.66 12.09 -5.08
N THR A 367 -11.96 12.80 -4.01
CA THR A 367 -11.60 14.19 -3.82
C THR A 367 -11.01 14.18 -2.44
N THR A 368 -9.71 14.06 -2.43
CA THR A 368 -8.78 14.50 -1.39
C THR A 368 -8.95 15.99 -1.09
N GLN A 369 -10.18 16.52 -1.09
CA GLN A 369 -10.45 17.90 -0.75
C GLN A 369 -10.29 18.06 0.74
N LEU A 370 -9.06 18.35 1.13
CA LEU A 370 -8.75 18.82 2.46
C LEU A 370 -9.41 20.19 2.62
N LYS A 371 -10.00 20.44 3.78
CA LYS A 371 -10.34 21.81 4.17
C LYS A 371 -9.01 22.52 4.49
N PRO A 372 -8.55 23.48 3.66
CA PRO A 372 -7.25 24.10 3.88
C PRO A 372 -7.20 24.85 5.20
N ARG A 373 -6.05 24.78 5.88
CA ARG A 373 -5.81 25.58 7.09
C ARG A 373 -5.33 26.98 6.73
N PHE A 374 -4.66 27.12 5.59
CA PHE A 374 -4.25 28.41 5.08
C PHE A 374 -5.47 29.24 4.67
N CYS A 375 -5.71 30.34 5.37
CA CYS A 375 -6.79 31.28 5.07
C CYS A 375 -6.30 32.70 5.40
N PRO A 376 -5.61 33.39 4.46
CA PRO A 376 -5.15 34.75 4.70
C PRO A 376 -6.34 35.72 4.81
N GLU A 377 -6.15 36.83 5.52
CA GLU A 377 -7.18 37.87 5.65
C GLU A 377 -7.59 38.49 4.31
N GLN A 378 -6.64 38.59 3.38
CA GLN A 378 -6.85 39.06 2.03
C GLN A 378 -6.30 38.03 1.04
N PHE A 379 -7.13 37.66 0.06
CA PHE A 379 -6.72 36.76 -1.01
C PHE A 379 -6.18 37.55 -2.21
N THR A 380 -5.08 37.05 -2.74
CA THR A 380 -4.49 37.35 -4.05
C THR A 380 -4.66 36.12 -4.95
N VAL A 381 -4.45 36.26 -6.26
CA VAL A 381 -4.45 35.09 -7.16
C VAL A 381 -3.39 34.06 -6.73
N GLY A 382 -2.19 34.51 -6.32
CA GLY A 382 -1.12 33.64 -5.83
C GLY A 382 -1.45 32.92 -4.51
N THR A 383 -2.03 33.61 -3.53
CA THR A 383 -2.46 32.95 -2.27
C THR A 383 -3.68 32.05 -2.47
N ARG A 384 -4.55 32.36 -3.45
CA ARG A 384 -5.61 31.42 -3.86
C ARG A 384 -5.01 30.16 -4.47
N LEU A 385 -3.99 30.26 -5.31
CA LEU A 385 -3.26 29.08 -5.80
C LEU A 385 -2.67 28.27 -4.63
N ALA A 386 -2.03 28.93 -3.66
CA ALA A 386 -1.50 28.29 -2.46
C ALA A 386 -2.58 27.54 -1.66
N TYR A 387 -3.77 28.15 -1.54
CA TYR A 387 -4.95 27.54 -0.92
C TYR A 387 -5.41 26.28 -1.69
N ARG A 388 -5.49 26.37 -3.03
CA ARG A 388 -5.90 25.24 -3.89
C ARG A 388 -4.92 24.08 -3.80
N LEU A 389 -3.61 24.34 -3.66
CA LEU A 389 -2.63 23.27 -3.54
C LEU A 389 -2.86 22.45 -2.26
N GLU A 390 -3.04 23.14 -1.13
CA GLU A 390 -3.39 22.47 0.13
C GLU A 390 -4.75 21.76 0.04
N GLU A 391 -5.75 22.37 -0.61
CA GLU A 391 -7.06 21.76 -0.83
C GLU A 391 -6.97 20.45 -1.59
N LEU A 392 -6.08 20.36 -2.59
CA LEU A 392 -5.87 19.14 -3.38
C LEU A 392 -5.02 18.08 -2.66
N GLY A 393 -4.47 18.40 -1.48
CA GLY A 393 -3.55 17.53 -0.75
C GLY A 393 -2.11 17.54 -1.28
N VAL A 394 -1.72 18.59 -2.02
CA VAL A 394 -0.33 18.80 -2.43
C VAL A 394 0.45 19.31 -1.23
N THR A 395 1.49 18.58 -0.82
CA THR A 395 2.42 18.99 0.25
C THR A 395 3.71 19.58 -0.32
N ASP A 396 4.10 19.16 -1.52
CA ASP A 396 5.33 19.56 -2.17
C ASP A 396 5.05 20.02 -3.61
N TYR A 397 5.60 21.18 -3.98
CA TYR A 397 5.56 21.68 -5.36
C TYR A 397 6.97 21.93 -5.87
N PHE A 398 7.17 21.71 -7.16
CA PHE A 398 8.49 21.80 -7.80
C PHE A 398 8.68 23.17 -8.43
N ALA A 399 9.88 23.74 -8.31
CA ALA A 399 10.13 25.07 -8.84
C ALA A 399 11.55 25.23 -9.41
N VAL A 400 11.64 26.00 -10.48
CA VAL A 400 12.88 26.67 -10.91
C VAL A 400 12.61 28.18 -10.90
N PRO A 401 13.27 28.94 -10.01
CA PRO A 401 13.06 30.38 -9.90
C PRO A 401 13.53 31.14 -11.14
N GLY A 402 12.77 32.17 -11.53
CA GLY A 402 13.17 33.17 -12.51
C GLY A 402 12.40 34.46 -12.26
N ASP A 403 12.92 35.58 -12.75
CA ASP A 403 12.40 36.92 -12.44
C ASP A 403 10.89 37.10 -12.67
N PHE A 404 10.31 36.43 -13.66
CA PHE A 404 8.87 36.45 -13.92
C PHE A 404 8.01 35.62 -12.96
N ASN A 405 8.57 34.75 -12.12
CA ASN A 405 7.81 33.94 -11.15
C ASN A 405 8.13 34.24 -9.68
N LEU A 406 9.14 35.07 -9.37
CA LEU A 406 9.55 35.34 -7.98
C LEU A 406 8.41 35.88 -7.12
N GLY A 407 7.72 36.93 -7.58
CA GLY A 407 6.63 37.53 -6.82
C GLY A 407 5.43 36.59 -6.65
N LEU A 408 5.26 35.61 -7.53
CA LEU A 408 4.26 34.55 -7.37
C LEU A 408 4.73 33.54 -6.31
N LEU A 409 5.98 33.08 -6.37
CA LEU A 409 6.56 32.18 -5.37
C LEU A 409 6.47 32.77 -3.95
N ASP A 410 6.67 34.09 -3.80
CA ASP A 410 6.47 34.80 -2.52
C ASP A 410 5.04 34.67 -1.98
N GLU A 411 4.02 34.65 -2.84
CA GLU A 411 2.63 34.42 -2.43
C GLU A 411 2.41 32.96 -1.98
N LEU A 412 3.05 31.98 -2.62
CA LEU A 412 2.97 30.56 -2.24
C LEU A 412 3.63 30.33 -0.87
N LEU A 413 4.77 30.97 -0.61
CA LEU A 413 5.52 30.86 0.65
C LEU A 413 4.73 31.32 1.89
N LYS A 414 3.65 32.10 1.70
CA LYS A 414 2.75 32.48 2.80
C LYS A 414 1.99 31.27 3.37
N ASN A 415 1.82 30.19 2.59
CA ASN A 415 1.22 28.95 3.05
C ASN A 415 2.29 28.00 3.64
N GLY A 416 2.36 27.92 4.96
CA GLY A 416 3.29 27.04 5.68
C GLY A 416 2.95 25.53 5.64
N SER A 417 1.81 25.13 5.05
CA SER A 417 1.42 23.72 4.90
C SER A 417 2.01 23.07 3.65
N ILE A 418 2.54 23.86 2.70
CA ILE A 418 3.14 23.39 1.45
C ILE A 418 4.61 23.78 1.39
N ARG A 419 5.43 22.95 0.75
CA ARG A 419 6.87 23.13 0.66
C ARG A 419 7.31 23.26 -0.79
N THR A 420 8.21 24.22 -1.04
CA THR A 420 8.89 24.34 -2.33
C THR A 420 10.05 23.36 -2.43
N ILE A 421 10.15 22.68 -3.56
CA ILE A 421 11.25 21.80 -3.94
C ILE A 421 11.98 22.43 -5.12
N GLY A 422 13.13 23.04 -4.85
CA GLY A 422 14.00 23.60 -5.89
C GLY A 422 14.68 22.48 -6.68
N CYS A 423 14.48 22.47 -7.99
CA CYS A 423 15.08 21.48 -8.89
C CYS A 423 16.25 22.08 -9.69
N CYS A 424 17.13 21.24 -10.23
CA CYS A 424 18.32 21.72 -10.94
C CYS A 424 18.02 22.30 -12.33
N THR A 425 17.01 21.76 -13.01
CA THR A 425 16.55 22.20 -14.33
C THR A 425 15.04 22.05 -14.45
N GLU A 426 14.42 22.77 -15.39
CA GLU A 426 12.97 22.73 -15.61
C GLU A 426 12.51 21.36 -16.12
N LEU A 427 13.31 20.70 -16.97
CA LEU A 427 13.07 19.31 -17.37
C LEU A 427 12.97 18.38 -16.15
N SER A 428 13.93 18.49 -15.21
CA SER A 428 13.96 17.66 -14.01
C SER A 428 12.80 18.00 -13.07
N ALA A 429 12.43 19.29 -12.96
CA ALA A 429 11.24 19.71 -12.21
C ALA A 429 9.95 19.09 -12.77
N GLY A 430 9.81 19.01 -14.10
CA GLY A 430 8.68 18.35 -14.75
C GLY A 430 8.64 16.84 -14.49
N TYR A 431 9.79 16.16 -14.59
CA TYR A 431 9.87 14.73 -14.28
C TYR A 431 9.66 14.43 -12.79
N ALA A 432 10.10 15.31 -11.90
CA ALA A 432 9.77 15.20 -10.47
C ALA A 432 8.26 15.40 -10.24
N ALA A 433 7.63 16.36 -10.92
CA ALA A 433 6.17 16.50 -10.88
C ALA A 433 5.44 15.25 -11.42
N ASP A 434 5.93 14.64 -12.50
CA ASP A 434 5.42 13.34 -13.02
C ASP A 434 5.49 12.25 -11.91
N GLY A 435 6.66 12.05 -11.29
CA GLY A 435 6.82 11.08 -10.20
C GLY A 435 5.95 11.35 -8.97
N TYR A 436 5.76 12.62 -8.61
CA TYR A 436 4.89 13.02 -7.51
C TYR A 436 3.41 12.80 -7.84
N ALA A 437 2.97 13.08 -9.07
CA ALA A 437 1.60 12.82 -9.52
C ALA A 437 1.27 11.31 -9.51
N ARG A 438 2.27 10.44 -9.74
CA ARG A 438 2.10 8.98 -9.65
C ARG A 438 1.90 8.46 -8.23
N SER A 439 2.44 9.12 -7.22
CA SER A 439 2.60 8.55 -5.87
C SER A 439 1.78 9.25 -4.80
N SER A 440 1.66 10.58 -4.91
CA SER A 440 1.02 11.45 -3.92
C SER A 440 -0.43 11.02 -3.63
N PRO A 441 -0.94 11.28 -2.41
CA PRO A 441 -2.31 10.93 -2.05
C PRO A 441 -3.35 11.53 -2.99
N GLY A 442 -3.16 12.80 -3.40
CA GLY A 442 -4.06 13.51 -4.32
C GLY A 442 -3.89 13.13 -5.79
N LYS A 443 -2.80 12.44 -6.16
CA LYS A 443 -2.41 12.16 -7.55
C LYS A 443 -2.31 13.43 -8.42
N VAL A 444 -1.91 14.54 -7.81
CA VAL A 444 -1.76 15.84 -8.46
C VAL A 444 -0.39 16.41 -8.13
N ALA A 445 0.29 16.95 -9.13
CA ALA A 445 1.55 17.67 -8.94
C ALA A 445 1.45 19.07 -9.52
N VAL A 446 2.28 19.97 -8.99
CA VAL A 446 2.37 21.35 -9.46
C VAL A 446 3.83 21.72 -9.67
N VAL A 447 4.12 22.33 -10.81
CA VAL A 447 5.47 22.75 -11.20
C VAL A 447 5.47 24.21 -11.64
N PHE A 448 6.43 24.97 -11.12
CA PHE A 448 6.60 26.40 -11.38
C PHE A 448 7.87 26.64 -12.19
N VAL A 449 7.74 27.37 -13.29
CA VAL A 449 8.87 27.77 -14.15
C VAL A 449 8.75 29.23 -14.57
N THR A 450 9.83 29.79 -15.11
CA THR A 450 9.82 31.14 -15.69
C THR A 450 9.39 31.10 -17.16
N PHE A 451 9.01 32.28 -17.68
CA PHE A 451 8.47 32.45 -19.02
C PHE A 451 9.39 31.93 -20.12
N MET A 452 8.79 31.24 -21.12
CA MET A 452 9.41 30.71 -22.33
C MET A 452 10.62 29.78 -22.09
N VAL A 453 11.77 30.29 -21.66
CA VAL A 453 13.00 29.49 -21.49
C VAL A 453 12.80 28.31 -20.53
N GLY A 454 12.04 28.53 -19.45
CA GLY A 454 11.70 27.46 -18.52
C GLY A 454 10.65 26.52 -19.09
N GLY A 455 9.57 27.08 -19.65
CA GLY A 455 8.49 26.31 -20.29
C GLY A 455 8.97 25.39 -21.42
N LEU A 456 9.87 25.86 -22.29
CA LEU A 456 10.37 25.08 -23.42
C LEU A 456 11.25 23.89 -23.02
N SER A 457 11.98 23.98 -21.91
CA SER A 457 12.69 22.82 -21.37
C SER A 457 11.72 21.85 -20.69
N LEU A 458 10.72 22.39 -19.99
CA LEU A 458 9.71 21.63 -19.26
C LEU A 458 8.77 20.83 -20.18
N ILE A 459 8.44 21.35 -21.36
CA ILE A 459 7.40 20.79 -22.25
C ILE A 459 7.60 19.30 -22.56
N ASN A 460 8.85 18.84 -22.65
CA ASN A 460 9.19 17.43 -22.86
C ASN A 460 8.66 16.54 -21.72
N ALA A 461 8.85 16.96 -20.46
CA ALA A 461 8.31 16.24 -19.32
C ALA A 461 6.77 16.27 -19.27
N ILE A 462 6.16 17.36 -19.72
CA ILE A 462 4.70 17.54 -19.73
C ILE A 462 4.05 16.71 -20.82
N ALA A 463 4.68 16.57 -21.99
CA ALA A 463 4.25 15.61 -23.01
C ALA A 463 4.30 14.16 -22.48
N GLY A 464 5.33 13.83 -21.70
CA GLY A 464 5.40 12.55 -20.97
C GLY A 464 4.24 12.36 -20.00
N ALA A 465 4.00 13.34 -19.12
CA ALA A 465 2.88 13.33 -18.18
C ALA A 465 1.52 13.26 -18.89
N TYR A 466 1.38 13.93 -20.04
CA TYR A 466 0.19 13.85 -20.88
C TYR A 466 -0.01 12.42 -21.37
N SER A 467 1.00 11.80 -21.97
CA SER A 467 0.90 10.43 -22.51
C SER A 467 0.53 9.38 -21.44
N GLU A 468 0.90 9.64 -20.18
CA GLU A 468 0.65 8.75 -19.03
C GLU A 468 -0.61 9.12 -18.23
N GLY A 469 -1.40 10.10 -18.69
CA GLY A 469 -2.66 10.49 -18.06
C GLY A 469 -2.49 11.09 -16.66
N LEU A 470 -1.39 11.81 -16.41
CA LEU A 470 -1.06 12.39 -15.11
C LEU A 470 -1.63 13.81 -14.97
N ARG A 471 -2.06 14.14 -13.74
CA ARG A 471 -2.59 15.45 -13.38
C ARG A 471 -1.46 16.37 -12.91
N VAL A 472 -0.89 17.10 -13.86
CA VAL A 472 0.20 18.06 -13.59
C VAL A 472 -0.27 19.48 -13.94
N VAL A 473 -0.28 20.36 -12.94
CA VAL A 473 -0.57 21.79 -13.13
C VAL A 473 0.75 22.53 -13.34
N VAL A 474 0.97 23.03 -14.56
CA VAL A 474 2.13 23.83 -14.89
C VAL A 474 1.81 25.30 -14.70
N ILE A 475 2.61 25.98 -13.89
CA ILE A 475 2.50 27.41 -13.63
C ILE A 475 3.73 28.12 -14.17
N SER A 476 3.53 28.95 -15.18
CA SER A 476 4.59 29.75 -15.81
C SER A 476 4.40 31.21 -15.41
N GLY A 477 5.34 31.76 -14.64
CA GLY A 477 5.34 33.21 -14.42
C GLY A 477 5.65 33.92 -15.73
N CYS A 478 4.91 34.98 -16.07
CA CYS A 478 5.09 35.69 -17.34
C CYS A 478 5.15 37.22 -17.16
N PRO A 479 5.57 37.98 -18.19
CA PRO A 479 5.62 39.44 -18.14
C PRO A 479 4.30 40.07 -17.67
N PRO A 480 4.31 41.31 -17.15
CA PRO A 480 3.07 41.98 -16.76
C PRO A 480 2.17 42.18 -17.99
N GLN A 481 0.85 42.24 -17.78
CA GLN A 481 -0.13 42.27 -18.88
C GLN A 481 0.17 43.33 -19.94
N LYS A 482 0.58 44.52 -19.52
CA LYS A 482 0.93 45.64 -20.42
C LYS A 482 2.03 45.30 -21.44
N ALA A 483 2.95 44.38 -21.09
CA ALA A 483 4.00 43.95 -21.99
C ALA A 483 3.49 43.15 -23.20
N PHE A 484 2.27 42.61 -23.13
CA PHE A 484 1.62 41.92 -24.24
C PHE A 484 0.85 42.87 -25.17
N GLU A 485 0.46 44.05 -24.67
CA GLU A 485 -0.16 45.11 -25.47
C GLU A 485 0.88 45.96 -26.21
N ASP A 486 2.04 46.18 -25.57
CA ASP A 486 3.13 46.96 -26.12
C ASP A 486 3.96 46.15 -27.14
N LYS A 487 4.35 46.80 -28.26
CA LYS A 487 5.33 46.25 -29.24
C LYS A 487 6.78 46.21 -28.72
N ARG A 488 6.96 46.24 -27.39
CA ARG A 488 8.28 46.15 -26.76
C ARG A 488 8.74 44.71 -26.77
N LEU A 489 10.02 44.53 -27.07
CA LEU A 489 10.70 43.25 -26.91
C LEU A 489 10.93 43.00 -25.42
N VAL A 490 10.76 41.75 -25.01
CA VAL A 490 10.93 41.30 -23.62
C VAL A 490 11.97 40.19 -23.62
N HIS A 491 12.87 40.16 -22.63
CA HIS A 491 13.81 39.06 -22.46
C HIS A 491 13.04 37.75 -22.18
N HIS A 492 13.69 36.60 -22.40
CA HIS A 492 13.01 35.30 -22.39
C HIS A 492 11.85 35.22 -23.41
N THR A 493 12.04 35.80 -24.60
CA THR A 493 11.16 35.60 -25.77
C THR A 493 11.99 35.35 -27.02
N LEU A 494 11.36 35.02 -28.15
CA LEU A 494 12.05 34.94 -29.44
C LEU A 494 12.43 36.31 -30.03
N GLY A 495 12.23 37.41 -29.29
CA GLY A 495 12.55 38.75 -29.79
C GLY A 495 11.57 39.25 -30.86
N THR A 496 10.35 38.74 -30.88
CA THR A 496 9.27 39.18 -31.79
C THR A 496 8.12 39.83 -31.02
N ASN A 497 7.17 40.43 -31.74
CA ASN A 497 5.97 41.00 -31.12
C ASN A 497 4.98 39.93 -30.62
N ASP A 498 5.06 38.72 -31.16
CA ASP A 498 4.21 37.58 -30.79
C ASP A 498 4.77 36.89 -29.54
N LYS A 499 4.00 36.93 -28.47
CA LYS A 499 4.37 36.38 -27.15
C LYS A 499 3.48 35.21 -26.73
N ASP A 500 2.69 34.65 -27.65
CA ASP A 500 1.75 33.55 -27.38
C ASP A 500 2.28 32.19 -27.82
N GLN A 501 3.58 32.13 -28.15
CA GLN A 501 4.24 30.96 -28.70
C GLN A 501 4.22 29.79 -27.71
N ALA A 502 4.57 30.03 -26.45
CA ALA A 502 4.51 29.00 -25.41
C ALA A 502 3.09 28.46 -25.25
N LEU A 503 2.07 29.33 -25.20
CA LEU A 503 0.67 28.89 -25.12
C LEU A 503 0.31 27.92 -26.24
N ARG A 504 0.64 28.26 -27.49
CA ARG A 504 0.36 27.42 -28.66
C ARG A 504 1.13 26.10 -28.64
N MET A 505 2.37 26.10 -28.16
CA MET A 505 3.16 24.87 -28.03
C MET A 505 2.60 23.93 -26.96
N PHE A 506 2.18 24.49 -25.80
CA PHE A 506 1.61 23.70 -24.72
C PHE A 506 0.19 23.20 -25.01
N ASP A 507 -0.56 23.84 -25.92
CA ASP A 507 -1.90 23.40 -26.32
C ASP A 507 -1.89 21.97 -26.91
N GLU A 508 -0.80 21.57 -27.57
CA GLU A 508 -0.63 20.24 -28.15
C GLU A 508 -0.41 19.13 -27.10
N VAL A 509 0.01 19.49 -25.88
CA VAL A 509 0.44 18.54 -24.83
C VAL A 509 -0.24 18.79 -23.49
N THR A 510 -1.33 19.55 -23.47
CA THR A 510 -2.12 19.84 -22.27
C THR A 510 -3.61 19.81 -22.60
N ALA A 511 -4.46 19.59 -21.60
CA ALA A 511 -5.92 19.69 -21.77
C ALA A 511 -6.43 21.14 -21.79
N LEU A 512 -5.58 22.09 -21.38
CA LEU A 512 -5.82 23.53 -21.43
C LEU A 512 -4.49 24.27 -21.31
N SER A 513 -4.28 25.22 -22.21
CA SER A 513 -3.21 26.20 -22.17
C SER A 513 -3.82 27.60 -22.10
N VAL A 514 -3.56 28.35 -21.02
CA VAL A 514 -4.24 29.63 -20.76
C VAL A 514 -3.32 30.66 -20.10
N ARG A 515 -3.50 31.94 -20.45
CA ARG A 515 -2.93 33.07 -19.71
C ARG A 515 -4.00 33.78 -18.90
N LEU A 516 -3.72 34.00 -17.62
CA LEU A 516 -4.60 34.76 -16.74
C LEU A 516 -4.58 36.25 -17.13
N SER A 517 -5.72 36.91 -17.01
CA SER A 517 -5.88 38.32 -17.37
C SER A 517 -6.90 38.99 -16.46
N SER A 518 -6.66 40.25 -16.12
CA SER A 518 -7.60 41.12 -15.41
C SER A 518 -8.82 41.52 -16.24
N SER A 519 -8.82 41.29 -17.55
CA SER A 519 -10.02 41.49 -18.40
C SER A 519 -11.10 40.44 -18.17
N GLN A 520 -10.73 39.32 -17.54
CA GLN A 520 -11.61 38.26 -17.04
C GLN A 520 -11.44 38.17 -15.52
N ASN A 521 -12.09 37.19 -14.87
CA ASN A 521 -11.80 36.88 -13.47
C ASN A 521 -10.60 35.91 -13.40
N PRO A 522 -9.37 36.37 -13.09
CA PRO A 522 -8.18 35.51 -13.12
C PRO A 522 -8.24 34.38 -12.08
N ALA A 523 -8.91 34.60 -10.95
CA ALA A 523 -9.07 33.59 -9.91
C ALA A 523 -10.00 32.45 -10.33
N GLU A 524 -11.09 32.76 -11.05
CA GLU A 524 -11.98 31.74 -11.62
C GLU A 524 -11.36 30.99 -12.80
N ALA A 525 -10.58 31.70 -13.64
CA ALA A 525 -9.83 31.09 -14.73
C ALA A 525 -8.78 30.10 -14.21
N LEU A 526 -8.09 30.44 -13.11
CA LEU A 526 -7.17 29.53 -12.42
C LEU A 526 -7.89 28.28 -11.91
N ASP A 527 -9.00 28.45 -11.19
CA ASP A 527 -9.79 27.31 -10.68
C ASP A 527 -10.30 26.43 -11.82
N SER A 528 -10.73 27.05 -12.93
CA SER A 528 -11.20 26.34 -14.13
C SER A 528 -10.10 25.49 -14.77
N ALA A 529 -8.87 26.01 -14.83
CA ALA A 529 -7.71 25.25 -15.31
C ALA A 529 -7.40 24.05 -14.41
N ILE A 530 -7.41 24.25 -13.09
CA ILE A 530 -7.21 23.17 -12.12
C ILE A 530 -8.31 22.10 -12.28
N ILE A 531 -9.59 22.49 -12.36
CA ILE A 531 -10.70 21.55 -12.56
C ILE A 531 -10.53 20.77 -13.86
N LYS A 532 -10.12 21.44 -14.95
CA LYS A 532 -9.87 20.78 -16.24
C LYS A 532 -8.76 19.75 -16.14
N CYS A 533 -7.67 20.04 -15.41
CA CYS A 533 -6.59 19.10 -15.15
C CYS A 533 -7.09 17.82 -14.46
N LEU A 534 -7.90 17.99 -13.42
CA LEU A 534 -8.45 16.90 -12.62
C LEU A 534 -9.43 16.03 -13.41
N ASN A 535 -10.40 16.67 -14.07
CA ASN A 535 -11.46 15.96 -14.80
C ASN A 535 -10.94 15.25 -16.04
N ALA A 536 -10.01 15.86 -16.78
CA ALA A 536 -9.43 15.23 -17.96
C ALA A 536 -8.37 14.16 -17.60
N SER A 537 -7.89 14.15 -16.36
CA SER A 537 -6.67 13.44 -15.96
C SER A 537 -5.50 13.72 -16.93
N ARG A 538 -5.25 15.00 -17.19
CA ARG A 538 -4.20 15.48 -18.10
C ARG A 538 -3.53 16.73 -17.54
N PRO A 539 -2.31 17.06 -17.98
CA PRO A 539 -1.66 18.31 -17.61
C PRO A 539 -2.42 19.55 -18.11
N VAL A 540 -2.22 20.68 -17.43
CA VAL A 540 -2.65 22.02 -17.87
C VAL A 540 -1.50 23.00 -17.76
N TYR A 541 -1.48 24.01 -18.62
CA TYR A 541 -0.48 25.07 -18.63
C TYR A 541 -1.15 26.42 -18.36
N VAL A 542 -0.69 27.10 -17.31
CA VAL A 542 -1.23 28.39 -16.86
C VAL A 542 -0.11 29.42 -16.80
N GLU A 543 -0.21 30.45 -17.63
CA GLU A 543 0.65 31.63 -17.52
C GLU A 543 0.02 32.65 -16.57
N ILE A 544 0.80 33.09 -15.57
CA ILE A 544 0.37 34.09 -14.59
C ILE A 544 1.26 35.33 -14.76
N PRO A 545 0.71 36.44 -15.28
CA PRO A 545 1.42 37.72 -15.33
C PRO A 545 1.85 38.18 -13.93
N THR A 546 3.03 38.80 -13.82
CA THR A 546 3.58 39.26 -12.53
C THR A 546 2.65 40.23 -11.79
N ASP A 547 1.93 41.09 -12.51
CA ASP A 547 0.93 42.02 -11.95
C ASP A 547 -0.38 41.33 -11.55
N VAL A 548 -0.74 40.21 -12.19
CA VAL A 548 -1.92 39.41 -11.85
C VAL A 548 -1.70 38.54 -10.63
N ALA A 549 -0.48 38.01 -10.43
CA ALA A 549 -0.16 37.13 -9.30
C ALA A 549 -0.55 37.74 -7.94
N GLN A 550 -0.35 39.06 -7.78
CA GLN A 550 -0.63 39.81 -6.55
C GLN A 550 -1.98 40.54 -6.58
N ALA A 551 -2.75 40.42 -7.66
CA ALA A 551 -4.06 41.06 -7.75
C ALA A 551 -5.03 40.45 -6.72
N SER A 552 -5.74 41.32 -5.99
CA SER A 552 -6.74 40.90 -5.00
C SER A 552 -7.87 40.12 -5.65
N CYS A 553 -8.34 39.07 -4.98
CA CYS A 553 -9.47 38.27 -5.43
C CYS A 553 -10.38 37.89 -4.25
N THR A 554 -11.55 37.35 -4.57
CA THR A 554 -12.48 36.85 -3.56
C THR A 554 -11.93 35.58 -2.90
N PRO A 555 -12.27 35.32 -1.63
CA PRO A 555 -11.96 34.05 -1.00
C PRO A 555 -12.54 32.86 -1.78
N PRO A 556 -11.82 31.73 -1.91
CA PRO A 556 -12.32 30.54 -2.58
C PRO A 556 -13.38 29.80 -1.75
N GLY A 557 -14.47 29.38 -2.39
CA GLY A 557 -15.29 28.27 -1.91
C GLY A 557 -14.66 26.91 -2.27
N PRO A 558 -15.21 25.78 -1.81
CA PRO A 558 -14.71 24.45 -2.17
C PRO A 558 -14.65 24.24 -3.68
N LEU A 559 -13.58 23.64 -4.19
CA LEU A 559 -13.48 23.32 -5.62
C LEU A 559 -14.64 22.39 -6.05
N PRO A 560 -15.38 22.69 -7.11
CA PRO A 560 -16.41 21.78 -7.63
C PRO A 560 -15.75 20.66 -8.46
N ILE A 561 -15.12 19.69 -7.78
CA ILE A 561 -14.65 18.47 -8.46
C ILE A 561 -15.85 17.54 -8.65
N ASN A 562 -16.18 17.23 -9.91
CA ASN A 562 -17.23 16.29 -10.26
C ASN A 562 -16.75 14.86 -9.94
N GLY A 563 -16.98 14.41 -8.71
CA GLY A 563 -16.91 13.00 -8.38
C GLY A 563 -18.14 12.30 -8.94
N SER A 564 -17.93 11.38 -9.89
CA SER A 564 -18.95 10.69 -10.71
C SER A 564 -19.86 11.63 -11.48
N GLU A 565 -19.64 11.76 -12.79
CA GLU A 565 -20.74 12.18 -13.66
C GLU A 565 -21.92 11.22 -13.45
N LEU A 566 -23.13 11.78 -13.35
CA LEU A 566 -24.35 10.99 -13.31
C LEU A 566 -24.42 10.23 -14.63
N PHE A 567 -24.08 8.95 -14.62
CA PHE A 567 -24.29 8.07 -15.77
C PHE A 567 -25.66 7.40 -15.67
N GLU A 568 -26.23 7.05 -16.81
CA GLU A 568 -27.53 6.40 -16.87
C GLU A 568 -27.41 4.93 -16.41
N MET A 569 -27.99 4.62 -15.25
CA MET A 569 -27.85 3.29 -14.63
C MET A 569 -28.40 2.17 -15.51
N ASP A 570 -29.55 2.38 -16.15
CA ASP A 570 -30.17 1.36 -17.02
C ASP A 570 -29.30 1.10 -18.26
N TYR A 571 -28.71 2.14 -18.84
CA TYR A 571 -27.75 2.03 -19.93
C TYR A 571 -26.48 1.26 -19.51
N ALA A 572 -25.96 1.55 -18.32
CA ALA A 572 -24.82 0.81 -17.76
C ALA A 572 -25.13 -0.66 -17.47
N LEU A 573 -26.34 -0.97 -17.02
CA LEU A 573 -26.78 -2.36 -16.82
C LEU A 573 -26.89 -3.12 -18.15
N ASN A 574 -27.33 -2.47 -19.24
CA ASN A 574 -27.31 -3.07 -20.57
C ASN A 574 -25.88 -3.42 -21.02
N ALA A 575 -24.92 -2.52 -20.78
CA ALA A 575 -23.51 -2.78 -21.05
C ALA A 575 -22.99 -3.99 -20.23
N VAL A 576 -23.37 -4.08 -18.95
CA VAL A 576 -23.02 -5.21 -18.07
C VAL A 576 -23.64 -6.52 -18.56
N ASP A 577 -24.86 -6.50 -19.07
CA ASP A 577 -25.52 -7.68 -19.64
C ASP A 577 -24.81 -8.14 -20.92
N ALA A 578 -24.42 -7.22 -21.80
CA ALA A 578 -23.64 -7.51 -23.00
C ALA A 578 -22.28 -8.15 -22.65
N VAL A 579 -21.52 -7.54 -21.73
CA VAL A 579 -20.28 -8.09 -21.15
C VAL A 579 -20.51 -9.50 -20.60
N THR A 580 -21.57 -9.67 -19.82
CA THR A 580 -21.92 -10.94 -19.16
C THR A 580 -22.26 -12.03 -20.20
N ASN A 581 -22.95 -11.68 -21.27
CA ASN A 581 -23.29 -12.61 -22.35
C ASN A 581 -22.05 -13.08 -23.12
N CYS A 582 -21.17 -12.16 -23.51
CA CYS A 582 -19.90 -12.49 -24.16
C CYS A 582 -19.06 -13.43 -23.28
N TRP A 583 -18.92 -13.07 -22.00
CA TRP A 583 -18.17 -13.86 -21.02
C TRP A 583 -18.75 -15.28 -20.83
N ASN A 584 -20.06 -15.37 -20.65
CA ASN A 584 -20.71 -16.66 -20.39
C ASN A 584 -20.58 -17.60 -21.59
N GLY A 585 -20.54 -17.07 -22.82
CA GLY A 585 -20.31 -17.82 -24.05
C GLY A 585 -18.87 -18.34 -24.24
N ALA A 586 -17.87 -17.69 -23.63
CA ALA A 586 -16.47 -18.08 -23.74
C ALA A 586 -16.14 -19.33 -22.91
N LYS A 587 -15.25 -20.18 -23.42
CA LYS A 587 -14.78 -21.40 -22.71
C LYS A 587 -13.47 -21.17 -21.98
N GLN A 588 -12.56 -20.38 -22.55
CA GLN A 588 -11.24 -20.09 -22.01
C GLN A 588 -10.91 -18.59 -22.06
N PRO A 589 -11.71 -17.74 -21.39
CA PRO A 589 -11.44 -16.32 -21.37
C PRO A 589 -10.18 -16.00 -20.56
N ILE A 590 -9.50 -14.91 -20.93
CA ILE A 590 -8.35 -14.36 -20.20
C ILE A 590 -8.59 -12.88 -19.88
N LEU A 591 -8.12 -12.43 -18.72
CA LEU A 591 -8.11 -11.03 -18.34
C LEU A 591 -6.72 -10.43 -18.57
N LEU A 592 -6.65 -9.33 -19.31
CA LEU A 592 -5.45 -8.50 -19.47
C LEU A 592 -5.69 -7.13 -18.86
N VAL A 593 -4.84 -6.73 -17.92
CA VAL A 593 -4.94 -5.45 -17.21
C VAL A 593 -3.85 -4.49 -17.70
N GLY A 594 -4.24 -3.29 -18.11
CA GLY A 594 -3.31 -2.24 -18.58
C GLY A 594 -3.13 -1.08 -17.60
N ALA A 595 -2.18 -0.19 -17.91
CA ALA A 595 -1.76 0.89 -17.03
C ALA A 595 -2.85 1.94 -16.72
N HIS A 596 -3.84 2.15 -17.59
CA HIS A 596 -4.88 3.17 -17.35
C HIS A 596 -5.74 2.88 -16.12
N VAL A 597 -5.86 1.61 -15.73
CA VAL A 597 -6.53 1.16 -14.51
C VAL A 597 -5.99 1.88 -13.27
N ARG A 598 -4.71 2.24 -13.26
CA ARG A 598 -4.04 2.89 -12.12
C ARG A 598 -4.69 4.20 -11.67
N GLN A 599 -5.27 4.96 -12.61
CA GLN A 599 -5.89 6.25 -12.33
C GLN A 599 -7.40 6.16 -12.13
N THR A 600 -8.02 5.12 -12.70
CA THR A 600 -9.47 5.04 -12.86
C THR A 600 -10.10 4.04 -11.90
N VAL A 601 -9.42 2.93 -11.56
CA VAL A 601 -9.99 1.83 -10.78
C VAL A 601 -9.28 1.67 -9.44
N LEU A 602 -10.06 1.49 -8.37
CA LEU A 602 -9.50 1.22 -7.05
C LEU A 602 -8.92 -0.21 -6.98
N PRO A 603 -7.74 -0.44 -6.34
CA PRO A 603 -7.10 -1.76 -6.32
C PRO A 603 -8.00 -2.91 -5.83
N HIS A 604 -8.79 -2.69 -4.77
CA HIS A 604 -9.70 -3.71 -4.24
C HIS A 604 -10.90 -4.00 -5.16
N VAL A 605 -11.31 -3.04 -6.00
CA VAL A 605 -12.37 -3.23 -7.00
C VAL A 605 -11.85 -4.13 -8.12
N LEU A 606 -10.61 -3.93 -8.56
CA LEU A 606 -9.96 -4.80 -9.54
C LEU A 606 -9.78 -6.22 -8.99
N VAL A 607 -9.30 -6.38 -7.75
CA VAL A 607 -9.18 -7.71 -7.13
C VAL A 607 -10.55 -8.39 -7.01
N SER A 608 -11.60 -7.66 -6.64
CA SER A 608 -12.97 -8.21 -6.61
C SER A 608 -13.47 -8.66 -7.98
N LEU A 609 -13.07 -7.99 -9.07
CA LEU A 609 -13.38 -8.44 -10.44
C LEU A 609 -12.65 -9.75 -10.74
N ILE A 610 -11.35 -9.81 -10.46
CA ILE A 610 -10.51 -10.99 -10.66
C ILE A 610 -11.11 -12.20 -9.92
N ASP A 611 -11.42 -12.05 -8.63
CA ASP A 611 -12.06 -13.08 -7.82
C ASP A 611 -13.41 -13.53 -8.40
N LYS A 612 -14.22 -12.59 -8.91
CA LYS A 612 -15.52 -12.89 -9.51
C LYS A 612 -15.39 -13.69 -10.81
N LEU A 613 -14.42 -13.30 -11.66
CA LEU A 613 -14.23 -13.91 -12.98
C LEU A 613 -13.68 -15.32 -12.86
N GLY A 614 -12.68 -15.57 -12.01
CA GLY A 614 -12.12 -16.92 -11.93
C GLY A 614 -11.41 -17.32 -13.21
N CYS A 615 -10.55 -16.48 -13.79
CA CYS A 615 -9.82 -16.79 -15.03
C CYS A 615 -8.34 -16.43 -14.91
N PRO A 616 -7.47 -16.89 -15.82
CA PRO A 616 -6.11 -16.38 -15.90
C PRO A 616 -6.06 -14.85 -16.03
N VAL A 617 -5.12 -14.21 -15.33
CA VAL A 617 -4.87 -12.77 -15.39
C VAL A 617 -3.44 -12.50 -15.79
N LEU A 618 -3.27 -11.64 -16.79
CA LEU A 618 -1.99 -11.07 -17.21
C LEU A 618 -2.06 -9.55 -17.08
N VAL A 619 -0.90 -8.91 -17.03
CA VAL A 619 -0.76 -7.45 -17.11
C VAL A 619 0.02 -7.05 -18.35
N GLN A 620 -0.27 -5.88 -18.90
CA GLN A 620 0.68 -5.22 -19.82
C GLN A 620 1.94 -4.82 -19.05
N PRO A 621 3.11 -4.67 -19.70
CA PRO A 621 4.37 -4.32 -19.04
C PRO A 621 4.32 -3.08 -18.14
N ASP A 622 3.62 -2.04 -18.59
CA ASP A 622 3.37 -0.80 -17.84
C ASP A 622 2.22 -0.92 -16.81
N GLY A 623 1.48 -2.04 -16.84
CA GLY A 623 0.47 -2.44 -15.85
C GLY A 623 1.00 -3.29 -14.69
N LYS A 624 2.31 -3.58 -14.65
CA LYS A 624 2.94 -4.30 -13.54
C LYS A 624 2.63 -3.64 -12.19
N SER A 625 2.49 -4.45 -11.13
CA SER A 625 1.99 -4.12 -9.77
C SER A 625 0.49 -3.85 -9.60
N LEU A 626 -0.29 -3.72 -10.68
CA LEU A 626 -1.73 -3.49 -10.56
C LEU A 626 -2.51 -4.70 -10.04
N VAL A 627 -1.97 -5.89 -10.25
CA VAL A 627 -2.52 -7.16 -9.76
C VAL A 627 -1.53 -7.73 -8.74
N PRO A 628 -1.99 -8.22 -7.57
CA PRO A 628 -1.11 -8.92 -6.62
C PRO A 628 -0.43 -10.11 -7.32
N GLU A 629 0.91 -10.14 -7.33
CA GLU A 629 1.64 -11.19 -8.06
C GLU A 629 1.60 -12.56 -7.36
N ASP A 630 1.12 -12.61 -6.12
CA ASP A 630 0.80 -13.82 -5.37
C ASP A 630 -0.67 -14.26 -5.52
N HIS A 631 -1.48 -13.49 -6.24
CA HIS A 631 -2.87 -13.85 -6.53
C HIS A 631 -2.90 -15.16 -7.35
N PRO A 632 -3.75 -16.15 -7.00
CA PRO A 632 -3.74 -17.47 -7.64
C PRO A 632 -4.01 -17.43 -9.15
N GLN A 633 -4.75 -16.42 -9.62
CA GLN A 633 -5.05 -16.25 -11.03
C GLN A 633 -3.96 -15.53 -11.84
N PHE A 634 -2.97 -14.90 -11.19
CA PHE A 634 -1.97 -14.09 -11.89
C PHE A 634 -0.93 -14.96 -12.60
N LEU A 635 -0.72 -14.71 -13.90
CA LEU A 635 0.21 -15.45 -14.76
C LEU A 635 1.43 -14.63 -15.21
N GLY A 636 1.55 -13.37 -14.77
CA GLY A 636 2.68 -12.50 -15.10
C GLY A 636 2.34 -11.44 -16.15
N THR A 637 3.38 -11.02 -16.88
CA THR A 637 3.29 -9.97 -17.90
C THR A 637 3.04 -10.56 -19.29
N PHE A 638 2.13 -9.96 -20.04
CA PHE A 638 1.98 -10.16 -21.47
C PHE A 638 2.62 -8.99 -22.23
N TRP A 639 3.66 -9.31 -22.98
CA TRP A 639 4.40 -8.41 -23.85
C TRP A 639 4.78 -9.17 -25.11
N SER A 640 4.02 -8.94 -26.19
CA SER A 640 4.15 -9.65 -27.49
C SER A 640 5.60 -9.83 -27.89
N SER A 641 6.03 -11.06 -28.23
CA SER A 641 7.41 -11.45 -28.62
C SER A 641 8.54 -11.19 -27.62
N ALA A 642 8.38 -10.30 -26.63
CA ALA A 642 9.36 -10.06 -25.56
C ALA A 642 9.18 -11.00 -24.35
N SER A 643 7.96 -11.51 -24.13
CA SER A 643 7.61 -12.39 -23.01
C SER A 643 8.18 -13.81 -23.13
N ASP A 644 8.06 -14.60 -22.06
CA ASP A 644 8.25 -16.05 -22.17
C ASP A 644 7.17 -16.66 -23.07
N HIS A 645 7.56 -17.61 -23.92
CA HIS A 645 6.67 -18.31 -24.85
C HIS A 645 5.44 -18.94 -24.18
N LYS A 646 5.52 -19.32 -22.91
CA LYS A 646 4.38 -19.87 -22.17
C LYS A 646 3.29 -18.83 -21.92
N SER A 647 3.65 -17.65 -21.43
CA SER A 647 2.68 -16.58 -21.14
C SER A 647 2.04 -16.05 -22.42
N GLU A 648 2.85 -15.88 -23.48
CA GLU A 648 2.37 -15.50 -24.80
C GLU A 648 1.40 -16.55 -25.37
N LYS A 649 1.75 -17.84 -25.29
CA LYS A 649 0.89 -18.92 -25.76
C LYS A 649 -0.46 -18.96 -25.04
N VAL A 650 -0.46 -18.83 -23.71
CA VAL A 650 -1.71 -18.85 -22.91
C VAL A 650 -2.64 -17.70 -23.31
N PHE A 651 -2.09 -16.51 -23.56
CA PHE A 651 -2.88 -15.37 -24.04
C PHE A 651 -3.41 -15.60 -25.45
N MET A 652 -2.54 -16.02 -26.38
CA MET A 652 -2.90 -16.20 -27.79
C MET A 652 -3.87 -17.36 -28.04
N ASP A 653 -3.84 -18.41 -27.22
CA ASP A 653 -4.75 -19.56 -27.32
C ASP A 653 -6.16 -19.27 -26.73
N SER A 654 -6.36 -18.16 -26.00
CA SER A 654 -7.64 -17.79 -25.40
C SER A 654 -8.71 -17.46 -26.46
N ASP A 655 -9.96 -17.87 -26.18
CA ASP A 655 -11.12 -17.63 -27.04
C ASP A 655 -11.85 -16.31 -26.75
N LEU A 656 -11.48 -15.59 -25.67
CA LEU A 656 -11.97 -14.25 -25.35
C LEU A 656 -10.94 -13.47 -24.53
N TRP A 657 -10.54 -12.30 -25.03
CA TRP A 657 -9.64 -11.37 -24.36
C TRP A 657 -10.44 -10.27 -23.68
N VAL A 658 -10.54 -10.32 -22.36
CA VAL A 658 -11.11 -9.23 -21.55
C VAL A 658 -9.99 -8.25 -21.25
N MET A 659 -10.01 -7.09 -21.91
CA MET A 659 -9.01 -6.03 -21.74
C MET A 659 -9.56 -4.96 -20.81
N VAL A 660 -8.81 -4.61 -19.76
CA VAL A 660 -9.25 -3.60 -18.79
C VAL A 660 -8.20 -2.51 -18.72
N GLY A 661 -8.53 -1.33 -19.24
CA GLY A 661 -7.65 -0.16 -19.30
C GLY A 661 -6.35 -0.43 -20.08
N CYS A 662 -6.40 -1.28 -21.10
CA CYS A 662 -5.25 -1.60 -21.94
C CYS A 662 -4.93 -0.50 -22.94
N ARG A 663 -3.64 -0.33 -23.25
CA ARG A 663 -3.15 0.52 -24.33
C ARG A 663 -2.36 -0.30 -25.33
N TRP A 664 -2.45 0.04 -26.61
CA TRP A 664 -1.71 -0.67 -27.65
C TRP A 664 -0.90 0.30 -28.48
N THR A 665 0.38 0.43 -28.12
CA THR A 665 1.38 1.11 -28.96
C THR A 665 2.20 0.06 -29.71
N ASP A 666 3.05 0.52 -30.63
CA ASP A 666 4.04 -0.34 -31.25
C ASP A 666 5.02 -0.98 -30.25
N TYR A 667 5.26 -0.37 -29.09
CA TYR A 667 6.05 -0.98 -28.03
C TYR A 667 5.30 -2.08 -27.26
N HIS A 668 3.96 -2.09 -27.27
CA HIS A 668 3.19 -3.18 -26.67
C HIS A 668 3.11 -4.39 -27.59
N THR A 669 2.95 -4.15 -28.90
CA THR A 669 2.76 -5.19 -29.91
C THR A 669 4.06 -5.66 -30.56
N LEU A 670 5.10 -4.84 -30.53
CA LEU A 670 6.38 -5.01 -31.22
C LEU A 670 6.24 -5.24 -32.73
N GLY A 671 5.12 -4.84 -33.32
CA GLY A 671 4.79 -5.15 -34.71
C GLY A 671 4.42 -6.62 -34.98
N CYS A 672 4.47 -7.48 -33.95
CA CYS A 672 4.19 -8.91 -34.07
C CYS A 672 2.71 -9.25 -33.80
N LEU A 673 1.94 -8.32 -33.21
CA LEU A 673 0.53 -8.47 -32.90
C LEU A 673 -0.30 -7.33 -33.50
N ASP A 674 -1.29 -7.66 -34.34
CA ASP A 674 -2.25 -6.71 -34.89
C ASP A 674 -3.61 -6.85 -34.20
N ILE A 675 -3.85 -5.99 -33.21
CA ILE A 675 -5.05 -6.02 -32.36
C ILE A 675 -6.34 -5.91 -33.19
N ARG A 676 -6.32 -5.24 -34.34
CA ARG A 676 -7.52 -5.11 -35.20
C ARG A 676 -7.95 -6.43 -35.82
N LYS A 677 -7.02 -7.35 -36.08
CA LYS A 677 -7.35 -8.69 -36.59
C LYS A 677 -7.97 -9.57 -35.52
N GLU A 678 -7.81 -9.19 -34.25
CA GLU A 678 -8.26 -9.93 -33.08
C GLU A 678 -9.58 -9.38 -32.50
N SER A 679 -10.17 -8.33 -33.08
CA SER A 679 -11.39 -7.67 -32.56
C SER A 679 -12.55 -8.64 -32.31
N HIS A 680 -12.67 -9.67 -33.15
CA HIS A 680 -13.67 -10.74 -33.05
C HIS A 680 -13.66 -11.53 -31.73
N ARG A 681 -12.63 -11.37 -30.89
CA ARG A 681 -12.50 -11.98 -29.56
C ARG A 681 -12.10 -11.00 -28.47
N ILE A 682 -12.23 -9.68 -28.69
CA ILE A 682 -11.85 -8.66 -27.71
C ILE A 682 -13.09 -8.09 -27.04
N LEU A 683 -13.07 -8.11 -25.71
CA LEU A 683 -13.97 -7.36 -24.85
C LEU A 683 -13.17 -6.22 -24.20
N ASP A 684 -13.26 -5.02 -24.76
CA ASP A 684 -12.45 -3.87 -24.36
C ASP A 684 -13.20 -2.98 -23.36
N LEU A 685 -12.70 -2.91 -22.13
CA LEU A 685 -13.26 -2.13 -21.03
C LEU A 685 -12.32 -0.94 -20.73
N GLN A 686 -12.70 0.24 -21.19
CA GLN A 686 -11.97 1.48 -21.01
C GLN A 686 -12.75 2.44 -20.10
N ASP A 687 -12.09 3.50 -19.64
CA ASP A 687 -12.78 4.55 -18.90
C ASP A 687 -13.61 5.41 -19.84
N GLY A 688 -14.94 5.35 -19.68
CA GLY A 688 -15.89 6.02 -20.56
C GLY A 688 -16.29 5.22 -21.80
N SER A 689 -15.77 4.01 -22.03
CA SER A 689 -16.24 3.16 -23.13
C SER A 689 -16.09 1.66 -22.89
N VAL A 690 -17.04 0.89 -23.44
CA VAL A 690 -17.05 -0.57 -23.48
C VAL A 690 -17.29 -0.98 -24.92
N THR A 691 -16.42 -1.81 -25.50
CA THR A 691 -16.61 -2.38 -26.84
C THR A 691 -16.61 -3.91 -26.74
N ILE A 692 -17.66 -4.53 -27.26
CA ILE A 692 -17.79 -6.00 -27.28
C ILE A 692 -17.33 -6.57 -28.65
N PRO A 693 -17.07 -7.89 -28.78
CA PRO A 693 -16.55 -8.48 -30.01
C PRO A 693 -17.38 -8.31 -31.29
N SER A 694 -18.66 -7.93 -31.16
CA SER A 694 -19.54 -7.61 -32.29
C SER A 694 -19.43 -6.16 -32.78
N ASP A 695 -18.45 -5.41 -32.30
CA ASP A 695 -18.24 -3.96 -32.54
C ASP A 695 -19.37 -3.06 -32.00
N GLU A 696 -20.26 -3.61 -31.17
CA GLU A 696 -21.22 -2.81 -30.40
C GLU A 696 -20.48 -2.12 -29.24
N SER A 697 -20.81 -0.85 -29.00
CA SER A 697 -20.14 -0.03 -27.98
C SER A 697 -21.12 0.70 -27.08
N TYR A 698 -20.68 0.89 -25.83
CA TYR A 698 -21.37 1.64 -24.79
C TYR A 698 -20.44 2.75 -24.31
N THR A 699 -20.93 3.99 -24.21
CA THR A 699 -20.11 5.16 -23.83
C THR A 699 -20.55 5.78 -22.50
N ASP A 700 -19.74 6.69 -21.97
CA ASP A 700 -20.09 7.54 -20.82
C ASP A 700 -20.32 6.77 -19.51
N ILE A 701 -19.69 5.60 -19.39
CA ILE A 701 -19.70 4.78 -18.17
C ILE A 701 -18.29 4.79 -17.54
N PRO A 702 -18.11 5.34 -16.33
CA PRO A 702 -16.83 5.28 -15.63
C PRO A 702 -16.38 3.84 -15.36
N LEU A 703 -15.13 3.51 -15.68
CA LEU A 703 -14.62 2.13 -15.62
C LEU A 703 -14.74 1.51 -14.23
N ASN A 704 -14.47 2.29 -13.18
CA ASN A 704 -14.60 1.85 -11.80
C ASN A 704 -16.02 1.43 -11.45
N GLU A 705 -17.03 2.16 -11.92
CA GLU A 705 -18.43 1.84 -11.66
C GLU A 705 -18.88 0.65 -12.50
N LEU A 706 -18.47 0.58 -13.77
CA LEU A 706 -18.69 -0.59 -14.62
C LEU A 706 -18.16 -1.87 -13.96
N ILE A 707 -16.91 -1.86 -13.48
CA ILE A 707 -16.29 -3.04 -12.86
C ILE A 707 -17.05 -3.44 -11.58
N LYS A 708 -17.48 -2.49 -10.75
CA LYS A 708 -18.31 -2.79 -9.57
C LYS A 708 -19.64 -3.45 -9.96
N LEU A 709 -20.26 -3.01 -11.05
CA LEU A 709 -21.49 -3.59 -11.56
C LEU A 709 -21.26 -5.01 -12.10
N ILE A 710 -20.19 -5.23 -12.87
CA ILE A 710 -19.77 -6.57 -13.36
C ILE A 710 -19.50 -7.51 -12.18
N ALA A 711 -18.75 -7.06 -11.17
CA ALA A 711 -18.44 -7.86 -9.98
C ALA A 711 -19.70 -8.35 -9.25
N ARG A 712 -20.80 -7.59 -9.32
CA ARG A 712 -22.10 -7.90 -8.71
C ARG A 712 -23.08 -8.59 -9.65
N SER A 713 -22.74 -8.77 -10.93
CA SER A 713 -23.63 -9.33 -11.93
C SER A 713 -23.74 -10.86 -11.84
N LYS A 714 -24.57 -11.43 -12.72
CA LYS A 714 -24.75 -12.89 -12.89
C LYS A 714 -23.63 -13.54 -13.73
N ILE A 715 -22.53 -12.84 -13.98
CA ILE A 715 -21.36 -13.36 -14.69
C ILE A 715 -20.83 -14.63 -14.00
N GLN A 716 -20.58 -15.67 -14.79
CA GLN A 716 -20.21 -17.00 -14.30
C GLN A 716 -18.73 -17.07 -13.92
N HIS A 717 -18.41 -17.64 -12.76
CA HIS A 717 -17.01 -17.90 -12.39
C HIS A 717 -16.43 -19.07 -13.21
N LYS A 718 -15.25 -18.91 -13.85
CA LYS A 718 -14.65 -19.92 -14.76
C LYS A 718 -13.63 -20.87 -14.10
N GLY A 719 -13.25 -20.64 -12.84
CA GLY A 719 -12.43 -21.56 -12.02
C GLY A 719 -11.01 -21.06 -11.69
N THR A 720 -10.46 -21.48 -10.56
CA THR A 720 -9.09 -21.11 -10.17
C THR A 720 -8.07 -21.88 -11.00
N VAL A 721 -7.17 -21.16 -11.68
CA VAL A 721 -6.03 -21.75 -12.37
C VAL A 721 -4.85 -21.84 -11.40
N GLN A 722 -4.15 -22.97 -11.34
CA GLN A 722 -2.92 -23.13 -10.55
C GLN A 722 -1.72 -22.75 -11.42
N PRO A 723 -0.97 -21.68 -11.10
CA PRO A 723 0.12 -21.19 -11.92
C PRO A 723 1.39 -22.03 -11.69
N ASN A 724 1.50 -23.21 -12.30
CA ASN A 724 2.76 -23.96 -12.26
C ASN A 724 3.70 -23.52 -13.39
N GLY A 725 4.72 -22.72 -13.03
CA GLY A 725 5.92 -22.49 -13.86
C GLY A 725 5.76 -21.57 -15.07
N ILE A 726 4.85 -20.58 -14.98
CA ILE A 726 4.58 -19.58 -16.04
C ILE A 726 5.24 -18.23 -15.72
N ILE A 727 5.24 -17.80 -14.45
CA ILE A 727 5.83 -16.50 -14.06
C ILE A 727 7.37 -16.60 -14.12
N PRO A 728 8.04 -15.79 -14.96
CA PRO A 728 9.50 -15.75 -14.96
C PRO A 728 10.00 -15.16 -13.64
N THR A 729 10.67 -15.96 -12.82
CA THR A 729 11.25 -15.50 -11.55
C THR A 729 12.76 -15.57 -11.58
N VAL A 730 13.41 -14.55 -11.04
CA VAL A 730 14.85 -14.59 -10.76
C VAL A 730 15.15 -15.78 -9.84
N LYS A 731 16.09 -16.64 -10.24
CA LYS A 731 16.57 -17.72 -9.37
C LYS A 731 17.46 -17.14 -8.28
N VAL A 732 16.90 -16.92 -7.10
CA VAL A 732 17.68 -16.48 -5.93
C VAL A 732 18.57 -17.64 -5.47
N LYS A 733 19.88 -17.53 -5.72
CA LYS A 733 20.87 -18.38 -5.04
C LYS A 733 21.29 -17.66 -3.76
N ARG A 734 21.20 -18.36 -2.63
CA ARG A 734 21.63 -17.84 -1.32
C ARG A 734 23.07 -17.35 -1.45
N ALA A 735 23.27 -16.06 -1.25
CA ALA A 735 24.52 -15.43 -1.64
C ALA A 735 25.68 -15.84 -0.71
N THR A 736 26.68 -16.52 -1.28
CA THR A 736 27.95 -16.84 -0.64
C THR A 736 28.99 -15.78 -0.97
N ILE A 737 30.06 -15.66 -0.18
CA ILE A 737 31.22 -14.84 -0.55
C ILE A 737 31.74 -15.40 -1.89
N ASP A 738 31.68 -14.58 -2.92
CA ASP A 738 32.01 -14.93 -4.30
C ASP A 738 32.66 -13.71 -4.98
N THR A 739 33.88 -13.90 -5.47
CA THR A 739 34.66 -12.87 -6.16
C THR A 739 34.47 -12.92 -7.68
N SER A 740 33.47 -13.68 -8.15
CA SER A 740 33.06 -13.69 -9.56
C SER A 740 32.71 -12.28 -10.05
N LYS A 741 32.97 -12.03 -11.34
CA LYS A 741 32.57 -10.79 -12.02
C LYS A 741 31.06 -10.62 -11.89
N LEU A 742 30.63 -9.40 -11.57
CA LEU A 742 29.22 -9.05 -11.46
C LEU A 742 28.48 -9.39 -12.76
N SER A 743 27.31 -10.02 -12.62
CA SER A 743 26.40 -10.31 -13.71
C SER A 743 25.03 -9.67 -13.46
N LEU A 744 24.28 -9.45 -14.53
CA LEU A 744 22.91 -8.99 -14.47
C LEU A 744 22.04 -9.87 -13.58
N SER A 745 22.13 -11.19 -13.74
CA SER A 745 21.40 -12.17 -12.93
C SER A 745 21.68 -12.05 -11.42
N THR A 746 22.91 -11.72 -11.05
CA THR A 746 23.31 -11.52 -9.65
C THR A 746 22.71 -10.24 -9.08
N ILE A 747 22.69 -9.15 -9.85
CA ILE A 747 22.07 -7.88 -9.46
C ILE A 747 20.57 -8.07 -9.22
N LEU A 748 19.86 -8.72 -10.14
CA LEU A 748 18.43 -8.98 -10.00
C LEU A 748 18.15 -9.89 -8.79
N GLY A 749 19.03 -10.87 -8.52
CA GLY A 749 18.93 -11.69 -7.31
C GLY A 749 19.05 -10.86 -6.04
N GLY A 750 20.00 -9.91 -6.01
CA GLY A 750 20.16 -8.98 -4.90
C GLY A 750 18.97 -8.04 -4.72
N ILE A 751 18.41 -7.49 -5.81
CA ILE A 751 17.18 -6.68 -5.75
C ILE A 751 16.01 -7.50 -5.19
N GLN A 752 15.86 -8.75 -5.65
CA GLN A 752 14.81 -9.66 -5.19
C GLN A 752 14.92 -9.99 -3.69
N GLU A 753 16.13 -10.00 -3.12
CA GLU A 753 16.35 -10.23 -1.68
C GLU A 753 16.01 -9.00 -0.81
N VAL A 754 16.09 -7.79 -1.34
CA VAL A 754 15.85 -6.55 -0.57
C VAL A 754 14.45 -5.97 -0.75
N ILE A 755 13.72 -6.37 -1.80
CA ILE A 755 12.38 -5.86 -2.06
C ILE A 755 11.36 -6.44 -1.08
N GLY A 756 10.55 -5.55 -0.49
CA GLY A 756 9.47 -5.83 0.45
C GLY A 756 8.21 -5.01 0.13
N PRO A 757 7.11 -5.22 0.87
CA PRO A 757 5.82 -4.52 0.68
C PRO A 757 5.89 -2.99 0.72
N GLU A 758 6.88 -2.43 1.41
CA GLU A 758 7.06 -0.98 1.58
C GLU A 758 8.02 -0.37 0.55
N ASN A 759 8.34 -1.11 -0.51
CA ASN A 759 9.18 -0.63 -1.59
C ASN A 759 8.38 -0.29 -2.85
N SER A 760 8.92 0.64 -3.62
CA SER A 760 8.47 0.88 -4.99
C SER A 760 9.64 0.72 -5.93
N VAL A 761 9.42 0.14 -7.11
CA VAL A 761 10.45 0.03 -8.15
C VAL A 761 10.15 1.04 -9.25
N ILE A 762 11.16 1.83 -9.64
CA ILE A 762 11.09 2.70 -10.82
C ILE A 762 12.13 2.19 -11.82
N ALA A 763 11.68 1.85 -13.03
CA ALA A 763 12.54 1.36 -14.10
C ALA A 763 12.62 2.38 -15.24
N ASP A 764 13.83 2.87 -15.52
CA ASP A 764 14.09 3.76 -16.67
C ASP A 764 13.98 3.01 -18.00
N THR A 765 13.84 3.76 -19.09
CA THR A 765 13.92 3.23 -20.45
C THR A 765 15.27 2.55 -20.68
N GLY A 766 15.24 1.34 -21.24
CA GLY A 766 16.42 0.52 -21.49
C GLY A 766 16.22 -0.90 -20.99
N ASP A 767 17.32 -1.61 -20.72
CA ASP A 767 17.23 -2.99 -20.22
C ASP A 767 16.54 -3.06 -18.83
N SER A 768 16.53 -1.95 -18.08
CA SER A 768 15.81 -1.80 -16.81
C SER A 768 14.32 -2.13 -16.93
N TRP A 769 13.65 -1.83 -18.05
CA TRP A 769 12.26 -2.22 -18.26
C TRP A 769 12.08 -3.73 -18.17
N PHE A 770 12.85 -4.47 -18.96
CA PHE A 770 12.78 -5.93 -19.03
C PHE A 770 13.22 -6.58 -17.72
N ASN A 771 14.30 -6.06 -17.14
CA ASN A 771 14.84 -6.52 -15.87
C ASN A 771 13.84 -6.32 -14.72
N GLY A 772 13.15 -5.19 -14.70
CA GLY A 772 12.09 -4.91 -13.72
C GLY A 772 10.90 -5.89 -13.84
N GLN A 773 10.59 -6.39 -15.04
CA GLN A 773 9.56 -7.42 -15.22
C GLN A 773 9.91 -8.75 -14.55
N MET A 774 11.20 -9.04 -14.34
CA MET A 774 11.67 -10.29 -13.70
C MET A 774 11.63 -10.26 -12.17
N ILE A 775 11.57 -9.07 -11.56
CA ILE A 775 11.49 -8.92 -10.11
C ILE A 775 10.08 -9.25 -9.64
N LYS A 776 9.92 -10.27 -8.80
CA LYS A 776 8.64 -10.60 -8.19
C LYS A 776 8.29 -9.58 -7.10
N LEU A 777 7.12 -8.97 -7.22
CA LEU A 777 6.65 -7.95 -6.29
C LEU A 777 5.82 -8.57 -5.15
N PRO A 778 6.17 -8.33 -3.88
CA PRO A 778 5.28 -8.65 -2.77
C PRO A 778 4.06 -7.73 -2.78
N TRP A 779 2.92 -8.20 -2.27
CA TRP A 779 1.74 -7.36 -2.15
C TRP A 779 2.03 -6.08 -1.33
N GLY A 780 1.60 -4.93 -1.85
CA GLY A 780 1.91 -3.61 -1.30
C GLY A 780 3.03 -2.87 -2.04
N ALA A 781 3.97 -3.61 -2.67
CA ALA A 781 5.01 -2.99 -3.47
C ALA A 781 4.45 -2.42 -4.77
N ASP A 782 4.95 -1.26 -5.18
CA ASP A 782 4.52 -0.59 -6.42
C ASP A 782 5.60 -0.68 -7.51
N TYR A 783 5.20 -0.53 -8.77
CA TYR A 783 6.11 -0.53 -9.91
C TYR A 783 5.73 0.57 -10.91
N GLN A 784 6.72 1.31 -11.39
CA GLN A 784 6.55 2.41 -12.33
C GLN A 784 7.54 2.31 -13.50
N MET A 785 7.02 2.58 -14.70
CA MET A 785 7.79 2.86 -15.91
C MET A 785 7.06 3.91 -16.74
N GLN A 786 7.77 4.59 -17.63
CA GLN A 786 7.20 5.55 -18.59
C GLN A 786 7.29 4.98 -20.01
N MET A 787 6.46 3.99 -20.31
CA MET A 787 6.61 3.18 -21.52
C MET A 787 6.11 3.87 -22.79
N VAL A 788 5.04 4.66 -22.71
CA VAL A 788 4.44 5.25 -23.91
C VAL A 788 5.29 6.40 -24.43
N TYR A 789 5.78 7.26 -23.53
CA TYR A 789 6.65 8.36 -23.91
C TYR A 789 8.12 7.94 -24.04
N GLY A 790 8.59 7.06 -23.15
CA GLY A 790 9.90 6.41 -23.28
C GLY A 790 11.11 7.32 -23.13
N SER A 791 11.02 8.48 -22.45
CA SER A 791 12.17 9.40 -22.38
C SER A 791 13.26 8.93 -21.42
N ILE A 792 14.47 8.68 -21.93
CA ILE A 792 15.62 8.30 -21.11
C ILE A 792 15.97 9.39 -20.09
N GLY A 793 16.26 8.99 -18.86
CA GLY A 793 16.62 9.91 -17.77
C GLY A 793 15.42 10.50 -17.03
N TRP A 794 14.19 10.15 -17.40
CA TRP A 794 12.98 10.46 -16.63
C TRP A 794 13.06 9.96 -15.18
N SER A 795 13.60 8.74 -14.98
CA SER A 795 13.41 8.01 -13.74
C SER A 795 14.10 8.60 -12.51
N LEU A 796 15.23 9.32 -12.68
CA LEU A 796 15.95 9.89 -11.55
C LEU A 796 15.15 11.06 -10.93
N PRO A 797 14.75 12.12 -11.67
CA PRO A 797 13.87 13.13 -11.10
C PRO A 797 12.49 12.57 -10.72
N ALA A 798 11.94 11.61 -11.48
CA ALA A 798 10.68 10.96 -11.09
C ALA A 798 10.80 10.23 -9.74
N THR A 799 11.96 9.65 -9.43
CA THR A 799 12.25 9.06 -8.10
C THR A 799 12.20 10.11 -7.00
N LEU A 800 12.70 11.32 -7.23
CA LEU A 800 12.65 12.43 -6.28
C LEU A 800 11.18 12.75 -5.95
N GLY A 801 10.37 12.99 -6.97
CA GLY A 801 8.96 13.29 -6.78
C GLY A 801 8.16 12.13 -6.18
N TYR A 802 8.46 10.90 -6.62
CA TYR A 802 7.77 9.71 -6.14
C TYR A 802 8.04 9.47 -4.64
N GLN A 803 9.30 9.57 -4.22
CA GLN A 803 9.72 9.40 -2.83
C GLN A 803 9.12 10.48 -1.92
N LEU A 804 8.94 11.70 -2.42
CA LEU A 804 8.25 12.78 -1.71
C LEU A 804 6.74 12.54 -1.55
N GLY A 805 6.08 12.00 -2.58
CA GLY A 805 4.67 11.65 -2.52
C GLY A 805 4.37 10.45 -1.59
N ARG A 806 5.39 9.63 -1.28
CA ARG A 806 5.32 8.49 -0.35
C ARG A 806 6.53 8.43 0.59
N PRO A 807 6.64 9.34 1.58
CA PRO A 807 7.83 9.47 2.42
C PRO A 807 8.10 8.27 3.32
N ASN A 808 7.11 7.40 3.55
CA ASN A 808 7.24 6.20 4.39
C ASN A 808 7.70 4.96 3.61
N GLN A 809 7.69 5.01 2.27
CA GLN A 809 8.18 3.92 1.43
C GLN A 809 9.62 4.18 1.03
N ARG A 810 10.32 3.15 0.52
CA ARG A 810 11.67 3.32 -0.02
C ARG A 810 11.72 2.92 -1.49
N VAL A 811 12.08 3.86 -2.35
CA VAL A 811 12.16 3.63 -3.80
C VAL A 811 13.44 2.89 -4.17
N ILE A 812 13.33 1.87 -5.02
CA ILE A 812 14.43 1.20 -5.72
C ILE A 812 14.40 1.70 -7.17
N LEU A 813 15.45 2.42 -7.58
CA LEU A 813 15.60 2.94 -8.92
C LEU A 813 16.53 2.03 -9.73
N MET A 814 16.07 1.59 -10.90
CA MET A 814 16.84 0.85 -11.89
C MET A 814 17.08 1.75 -13.12
N ILE A 815 18.30 2.24 -13.28
CA ILE A 815 18.65 3.23 -14.34
C ILE A 815 19.93 2.83 -15.06
N GLY A 816 19.92 2.93 -16.40
CA GLY A 816 21.13 2.77 -17.21
C GLY A 816 22.08 3.97 -17.06
N ASP A 817 23.37 3.75 -17.25
CA ASP A 817 24.37 4.81 -17.30
C ASP A 817 24.04 5.90 -18.34
N GLY A 818 23.54 5.52 -19.52
CA GLY A 818 23.14 6.46 -20.57
C GLY A 818 21.99 7.39 -20.14
N SER A 819 20.93 6.81 -19.58
CA SER A 819 19.80 7.57 -19.03
C SER A 819 20.22 8.49 -17.89
N LEU A 820 21.08 8.00 -17.00
CA LEU A 820 21.53 8.74 -15.83
C LEU A 820 22.24 10.05 -16.21
N ARG A 821 23.00 10.07 -17.32
CA ARG A 821 23.73 11.27 -17.78
C ARG A 821 22.82 12.44 -18.14
N MET A 822 21.56 12.19 -18.46
CA MET A 822 20.61 13.24 -18.86
C MET A 822 20.16 14.12 -17.69
N THR A 823 20.07 13.54 -16.48
CA THR A 823 19.42 14.17 -15.33
C THR A 823 20.18 14.00 -14.01
N PHE A 824 21.43 13.51 -14.06
CA PHE A 824 22.29 13.20 -12.90
C PHE A 824 22.26 14.25 -11.78
N GLN A 825 22.25 15.54 -12.16
CA GLN A 825 22.25 16.67 -11.24
C GLN A 825 21.14 16.61 -10.18
N GLU A 826 20.01 15.97 -10.48
CA GLU A 826 18.88 15.88 -9.54
C GLU A 826 19.17 14.97 -8.33
N LEU A 827 20.24 14.17 -8.38
CA LEU A 827 20.78 13.48 -7.22
C LEU A 827 21.15 14.47 -6.09
N SER A 828 21.61 15.67 -6.43
CA SER A 828 21.96 16.71 -5.45
C SER A 828 20.75 17.16 -4.64
N THR A 829 19.57 17.26 -5.26
CA THR A 829 18.31 17.60 -4.59
C THR A 829 17.89 16.50 -3.62
N MET A 830 17.98 15.22 -4.02
CA MET A 830 17.68 14.10 -3.13
C MET A 830 18.60 14.07 -1.89
N ILE A 831 19.90 14.33 -2.10
CA ILE A 831 20.90 14.44 -1.02
C ILE A 831 20.54 15.58 -0.07
N SER A 832 20.21 16.75 -0.61
CA SER A 832 19.80 17.93 0.16
C SER A 832 18.57 17.66 1.01
N LEU A 833 17.58 16.95 0.45
CA LEU A 833 16.35 16.58 1.14
C LEU A 833 16.49 15.35 2.04
N ARG A 834 17.68 14.73 2.12
CA ARG A 834 17.97 13.47 2.83
C ARG A 834 16.98 12.35 2.47
N LEU A 835 16.63 12.25 1.19
CA LEU A 835 15.83 11.13 0.69
C LEU A 835 16.66 9.85 0.68
N ASN A 836 15.99 8.70 0.75
CA ASN A 836 16.63 7.41 1.00
C ASN A 836 16.47 6.34 -0.11
N PRO A 837 16.37 6.66 -1.42
CA PRO A 837 16.23 5.62 -2.44
C PRO A 837 17.48 4.74 -2.54
N ILE A 838 17.30 3.52 -3.07
CA ILE A 838 18.40 2.65 -3.51
C ILE A 838 18.49 2.75 -5.03
N ILE A 839 19.56 3.34 -5.53
CA ILE A 839 19.78 3.59 -6.95
C ILE A 839 20.77 2.57 -7.50
N PHE A 840 20.31 1.70 -8.38
CA PHE A 840 21.14 0.79 -9.16
C PHE A 840 21.44 1.42 -10.52
N VAL A 841 22.69 1.77 -10.73
CA VAL A 841 23.19 2.27 -12.02
C VAL A 841 23.78 1.10 -12.79
N PHE A 842 23.13 0.71 -13.88
CA PHE A 842 23.63 -0.32 -14.79
C PHE A 842 24.68 0.32 -15.70
N ASN A 843 25.96 0.26 -15.29
CA ASN A 843 27.09 0.78 -16.06
C ASN A 843 27.61 -0.31 -17.00
N ASN A 844 27.06 -0.33 -18.22
CA ASN A 844 27.39 -1.26 -19.30
C ASN A 844 27.98 -0.55 -20.53
N LEU A 845 28.45 0.69 -20.36
CA LEU A 845 29.30 1.45 -21.29
C LEU A 845 28.62 1.88 -22.59
N GLY A 846 27.30 2.07 -22.59
CA GLY A 846 26.59 2.51 -23.78
C GLY A 846 25.07 2.40 -23.72
N TYR A 847 24.41 2.74 -24.82
CA TYR A 847 22.97 2.56 -24.98
C TYR A 847 22.65 1.11 -25.40
N ALA A 848 22.65 0.19 -24.44
CA ALA A 848 22.47 -1.25 -24.71
C ALA A 848 21.15 -1.59 -25.42
N ILE A 849 20.06 -0.86 -25.14
CA ILE A 849 18.78 -1.04 -25.83
C ILE A 849 18.90 -0.69 -27.32
N GLU A 850 19.59 0.40 -27.64
CA GLU A 850 19.80 0.81 -29.03
C GLU A 850 20.74 -0.15 -29.73
N THR A 851 21.80 -0.63 -29.09
CA THR A 851 22.67 -1.68 -29.66
C THR A 851 21.91 -2.97 -29.96
N ALA A 852 20.93 -3.35 -29.15
CA ALA A 852 20.08 -4.51 -29.42
C ALA A 852 19.14 -4.30 -30.63
N ILE A 853 18.68 -3.07 -30.88
CA ILE A 853 17.83 -2.72 -32.04
C ILE A 853 18.69 -2.55 -33.30
N HIS A 854 19.70 -1.69 -33.21
CA HIS A 854 20.63 -1.32 -34.27
C HIS A 854 21.94 -0.77 -33.70
N ASP A 855 23.02 -1.55 -33.83
CA ASP A 855 24.34 -1.15 -33.33
C ASP A 855 25.04 -0.10 -34.21
N GLY A 856 25.80 0.81 -33.57
CA GLY A 856 26.52 1.88 -34.24
C GLY A 856 27.31 2.78 -33.29
N PRO A 857 28.24 3.62 -33.80
CA PRO A 857 29.14 4.42 -32.96
C PRO A 857 28.42 5.43 -32.05
N TYR A 858 27.20 5.84 -32.38
CA TYR A 858 26.36 6.74 -31.58
C TYR A 858 25.83 6.09 -30.28
N ASN A 859 25.92 4.76 -30.15
CA ASN A 859 25.54 4.05 -28.93
C ASN A 859 26.61 4.12 -27.84
N TYR A 860 27.83 4.57 -28.19
CA TYR A 860 29.00 4.53 -27.33
C TYR A 860 29.51 5.93 -27.00
N TYR A 861 29.98 6.12 -25.78
CA TYR A 861 30.44 7.40 -25.28
C TYR A 861 31.53 7.24 -24.22
N SER A 862 32.23 8.34 -23.91
CA SER A 862 33.22 8.34 -22.83
C SER A 862 32.53 8.12 -21.48
N ASN A 863 32.97 7.09 -20.74
CA ASN A 863 32.39 6.72 -19.45
C ASN A 863 32.74 7.75 -18.36
N TRP A 864 31.85 7.89 -17.36
CA TRP A 864 32.09 8.68 -16.16
C TRP A 864 32.49 7.78 -14.99
N ASN A 865 33.14 8.36 -13.98
CA ASN A 865 33.24 7.72 -12.66
C ASN A 865 32.03 8.16 -11.82
N TYR A 866 30.92 7.44 -11.97
CA TYR A 866 29.63 7.81 -11.37
C TYR A 866 29.69 7.84 -9.84
N THR A 867 30.39 6.87 -9.22
CA THR A 867 30.60 6.85 -7.77
C THR A 867 31.34 8.09 -7.28
N SER A 868 32.44 8.49 -7.95
CA SER A 868 33.18 9.71 -7.58
C SER A 868 32.35 10.98 -7.79
N LEU A 869 31.58 11.05 -8.88
CA LEU A 869 30.72 12.18 -9.16
C LEU A 869 29.60 12.30 -8.10
N ALA A 870 28.96 11.19 -7.72
CA ALA A 870 27.97 11.16 -6.65
C ALA A 870 28.59 11.63 -5.32
N ASN A 871 29.78 11.13 -4.97
CA ASN A 871 30.48 11.57 -3.76
C ASN A 871 30.78 13.07 -3.76
N SER A 872 31.12 13.65 -4.91
CA SER A 872 31.39 15.09 -5.02
C SER A 872 30.17 15.96 -4.67
N LEU A 873 28.95 15.46 -4.87
CA LEU A 873 27.71 16.13 -4.47
C LEU A 873 27.40 16.03 -2.96
N CYS A 874 28.03 15.09 -2.25
CA CYS A 874 27.79 14.82 -0.84
C CYS A 874 28.92 15.37 0.08
N SER A 875 30.08 15.73 -0.49
CA SER A 875 31.23 16.28 0.23
C SER A 875 30.98 17.67 0.84
N THR A 876 31.79 18.05 1.83
CA THR A 876 31.73 19.35 2.51
C THR A 876 31.80 20.52 1.52
N PHE A 877 30.85 21.44 1.60
CA PHE A 877 30.81 22.62 0.75
C PHE A 877 32.02 23.53 0.99
N HIS A 878 32.62 24.05 -0.10
CA HIS A 878 33.77 24.96 -0.02
C HIS A 878 33.37 26.42 0.27
N ALA A 879 32.10 26.78 0.09
CA ALA A 879 31.57 28.12 0.38
C ALA A 879 30.97 28.16 1.79
N ILE A 880 31.20 29.27 2.51
CA ILE A 880 30.60 29.50 3.84
C ILE A 880 29.08 29.65 3.67
N TYR A 881 28.33 28.77 4.30
CA TYR A 881 26.87 28.67 4.18
C TYR A 881 26.20 29.55 5.25
N ASP A 882 25.75 30.74 4.87
CA ASP A 882 24.86 31.60 5.69
C ASP A 882 23.51 31.78 4.97
N ASN A 883 22.96 30.67 4.46
CA ASN A 883 21.64 30.67 3.84
C ASN A 883 20.58 30.33 4.90
N PRO A 884 19.71 31.27 5.28
CA PRO A 884 18.71 31.06 6.33
C PRO A 884 17.60 30.06 5.95
N TYR A 885 17.53 29.65 4.69
CA TYR A 885 16.52 28.74 4.16
C TYR A 885 17.01 27.31 3.96
N VAL A 886 18.29 27.03 4.26
CA VAL A 886 18.83 25.68 4.19
C VAL A 886 18.86 25.06 5.58
N ASP A 887 18.30 23.85 5.72
CA ASP A 887 18.23 23.14 6.99
C ASP A 887 19.64 23.04 7.60
N HIS A 888 19.82 23.52 8.84
CA HIS A 888 21.10 23.45 9.54
C HIS A 888 21.63 22.00 9.62
N LYS A 889 20.78 20.97 9.50
CA LYS A 889 21.21 19.56 9.36
C LYS A 889 22.06 19.28 8.11
N LEU A 890 22.06 20.14 7.09
CA LEU A 890 22.93 20.02 5.91
C LEU A 890 24.36 20.52 6.20
N THR A 891 24.57 21.26 7.28
CA THR A 891 25.92 21.69 7.70
C THR A 891 26.65 20.63 8.53
N GLU A 892 25.94 19.63 9.07
CA GLU A 892 26.50 18.47 9.78
C GLU A 892 26.83 17.32 8.80
N THR A 893 27.81 17.51 7.91
CA THR A 893 28.04 16.58 6.78
C THR A 893 29.28 15.67 6.90
N CYS A 894 30.13 15.82 7.90
CA CYS A 894 31.31 14.94 8.04
C CYS A 894 31.08 13.66 8.88
N SER A 895 30.15 13.65 9.84
CA SER A 895 29.96 12.51 10.77
C SER A 895 28.90 11.52 10.31
N ASP A 896 27.86 11.97 9.61
CA ASP A 896 26.78 11.12 9.10
C ASP A 896 26.28 11.59 7.72
N PRO A 897 26.94 11.19 6.62
CA PRO A 897 26.54 11.62 5.28
C PRO A 897 25.15 11.06 4.92
N PRO A 898 24.29 11.84 4.24
CA PRO A 898 22.94 11.42 3.85
C PRO A 898 22.90 10.31 2.79
N MET A 899 24.05 10.04 2.16
CA MET A 899 24.23 9.04 1.13
C MET A 899 25.48 8.20 1.40
N PHE A 900 25.48 6.96 0.94
CA PHE A 900 26.71 6.27 0.58
C PHE A 900 26.70 5.85 -0.88
N SER A 901 27.88 5.81 -1.49
CA SER A 901 28.05 5.27 -2.83
C SER A 901 28.99 4.06 -2.82
N ALA A 902 28.81 3.15 -3.76
CA ALA A 902 29.66 1.98 -3.92
C ALA A 902 29.80 1.60 -5.40
N GLN A 903 31.04 1.35 -5.81
CA GLN A 903 31.33 0.72 -7.09
C GLN A 903 31.25 -0.80 -6.92
N ILE A 904 30.39 -1.44 -7.68
CA ILE A 904 30.08 -2.87 -7.58
C ILE A 904 30.68 -3.57 -8.80
N LYS A 905 31.71 -4.39 -8.58
CA LYS A 905 32.41 -5.14 -9.66
C LYS A 905 32.27 -6.65 -9.52
N THR A 906 31.96 -7.10 -8.32
CA THR A 906 31.81 -8.52 -7.97
C THR A 906 30.51 -8.78 -7.22
N THR A 907 30.12 -10.05 -7.16
CA THR A 907 29.00 -10.53 -6.32
C THR A 907 29.19 -10.13 -4.85
N THR A 908 30.40 -10.23 -4.30
CA THR A 908 30.69 -9.83 -2.91
C THR A 908 30.47 -8.34 -2.66
N ASP A 909 30.91 -7.46 -3.58
CA ASP A 909 30.66 -6.01 -3.47
C ASP A 909 29.17 -5.71 -3.36
N LEU A 910 28.35 -6.35 -4.19
CA LEU A 910 26.90 -6.17 -4.22
C LEU A 910 26.29 -6.55 -2.87
N LEU A 911 26.68 -7.69 -2.30
CA LEU A 911 26.18 -8.15 -1.01
C LEU A 911 26.55 -7.22 0.13
N ILE A 912 27.77 -6.70 0.14
CA ILE A 912 28.21 -5.72 1.15
C ILE A 912 27.36 -4.45 1.03
N ALA A 913 27.19 -3.94 -0.18
CA ALA A 913 26.41 -2.74 -0.44
C ALA A 913 24.92 -2.91 -0.07
N LEU A 914 24.31 -4.04 -0.41
CA LEU A 914 22.90 -4.33 -0.07
C LEU A 914 22.71 -4.50 1.43
N ARG A 915 23.60 -5.23 2.11
CA ARG A 915 23.56 -5.32 3.59
C ARG A 915 23.65 -3.94 4.20
N ARG A 916 24.55 -3.09 3.71
CA ARG A 916 24.65 -1.70 4.18
C ARG A 916 23.37 -0.91 3.92
N ALA A 917 22.77 -1.03 2.74
CA ALA A 917 21.50 -0.37 2.42
C ALA A 917 20.38 -0.77 3.39
N VAL A 918 20.31 -2.05 3.78
CA VAL A 918 19.35 -2.56 4.77
C VAL A 918 19.64 -2.03 6.18
N HIS A 919 20.90 -1.98 6.60
CA HIS A 919 21.30 -1.49 7.93
C HIS A 919 21.24 0.04 8.07
N GLU A 920 21.39 0.78 6.97
CA GLU A 920 21.31 2.24 6.90
C GLU A 920 20.07 2.68 6.07
N PRO A 921 18.82 2.36 6.50
CA PRO A 921 17.61 2.53 5.68
C PRO A 921 17.22 3.99 5.45
N LYS A 922 17.81 4.92 6.20
CA LYS A 922 17.58 6.37 6.06
C LYS A 922 18.52 7.03 5.06
N LYS A 923 19.51 6.30 4.52
CA LYS A 923 20.46 6.85 3.56
C LYS A 923 20.10 6.49 2.13
N LEU A 924 20.42 7.41 1.24
CA LEU A 924 20.48 7.11 -0.19
C LEU A 924 21.63 6.13 -0.43
N ALA A 925 21.36 5.05 -1.14
CA ALA A 925 22.38 4.09 -1.57
C ALA A 925 22.60 4.24 -3.08
N PHE A 926 23.76 4.75 -3.49
CA PHE A 926 24.12 4.93 -4.89
C PHE A 926 25.07 3.80 -5.34
N LEU A 927 24.55 2.83 -6.10
CA LEU A 927 25.24 1.59 -6.43
C LEU A 927 25.59 1.57 -7.93
N GLU A 928 26.86 1.81 -8.25
CA GLU A 928 27.37 1.74 -9.62
C GLU A 928 27.71 0.28 -9.96
N CYS A 929 26.81 -0.40 -10.68
CA CYS A 929 26.99 -1.78 -11.10
C CYS A 929 27.77 -1.85 -12.42
N CYS A 930 29.05 -2.21 -12.35
CA CYS A 930 29.90 -2.38 -13.52
C CYS A 930 29.66 -3.76 -14.15
N ILE A 931 28.91 -3.80 -15.26
CA ILE A 931 28.46 -5.04 -15.91
C ILE A 931 29.14 -5.15 -17.29
N ASP A 932 29.29 -6.38 -17.79
CA ASP A 932 29.75 -6.58 -19.16
C ASP A 932 28.73 -6.02 -20.17
N PRO A 933 29.14 -5.24 -21.18
CA PRO A 933 28.21 -4.71 -22.21
C PRO A 933 27.40 -5.79 -22.94
N SER A 934 27.92 -7.02 -23.01
CA SER A 934 27.22 -8.15 -23.64
C SER A 934 26.22 -8.87 -22.72
N ASP A 935 26.24 -8.61 -21.41
CA ASP A 935 25.35 -9.23 -20.42
C ASP A 935 24.03 -8.46 -20.30
N ILE A 936 23.24 -8.57 -21.37
CA ILE A 936 21.89 -7.99 -21.50
C ILE A 936 20.80 -9.05 -21.33
N SER A 937 19.58 -8.64 -20.97
CA SER A 937 18.46 -9.57 -20.81
C SER A 937 18.06 -10.26 -22.13
N SER A 938 17.61 -11.51 -22.04
CA SER A 938 17.09 -12.25 -23.21
C SER A 938 15.83 -11.62 -23.78
N SER A 939 15.00 -10.99 -22.94
CA SER A 939 13.84 -10.23 -23.36
C SER A 939 14.23 -9.00 -24.19
N LEU A 940 15.29 -8.27 -23.80
CA LEU A 940 15.82 -7.17 -24.60
C LEU A 940 16.37 -7.65 -25.95
N GLN A 941 17.06 -8.79 -25.98
CA GLN A 941 17.52 -9.38 -27.25
C GLN A 941 16.34 -9.64 -28.20
N ARG A 942 15.27 -10.30 -27.71
CA ARG A 942 14.05 -10.55 -28.50
C ARG A 942 13.37 -9.27 -28.95
N PHE A 943 13.29 -8.29 -28.05
CA PHE A 943 12.74 -6.97 -28.36
C PHE A 943 13.53 -6.27 -29.46
N GLY A 944 14.86 -6.21 -29.35
CA GLY A 944 15.74 -5.59 -30.33
C GLY A 944 15.64 -6.25 -31.70
N LEU A 945 15.57 -7.60 -31.73
CA LEU A 945 15.30 -8.36 -32.95
C LEU A 945 13.98 -7.96 -33.61
N ALA A 946 12.87 -7.95 -32.85
CA ALA A 946 11.54 -7.64 -33.38
C ALA A 946 11.42 -6.19 -33.89
N VAL A 947 11.96 -5.23 -33.15
CA VAL A 947 11.93 -3.81 -33.52
C VAL A 947 12.90 -3.53 -34.68
N GLY A 948 14.09 -4.11 -34.66
CA GLY A 948 15.12 -3.93 -35.69
C GLY A 948 14.75 -4.52 -37.05
N THR A 949 14.00 -5.63 -37.10
CA THR A 949 13.49 -6.19 -38.37
C THR A 949 12.44 -5.29 -39.02
N ARG A 950 11.56 -4.67 -38.23
CA ARG A 950 10.53 -3.74 -38.73
C ARG A 950 11.13 -2.54 -39.46
N GLY A 951 12.22 -1.99 -38.94
CA GLY A 951 12.93 -0.86 -39.57
C GLY A 951 13.59 -1.20 -40.91
N LYS A 952 13.67 -2.48 -41.28
CA LYS A 952 14.20 -2.93 -42.58
C LYS A 952 13.10 -3.32 -43.59
N GLU A 953 11.89 -3.62 -43.12
CA GLU A 953 10.73 -3.99 -43.96
C GLU A 953 9.82 -2.80 -44.29
N ALA A 954 9.85 -1.73 -43.49
CA ALA A 954 9.23 -0.43 -43.76
C ALA A 954 10.17 0.48 -44.56
#